data_AF-A0A0L7N9N4-F1
#
_entry.id   AF-A0A0L7N9N4-F1
#
_cell.length_a   1.000
_cell.length_b   1.000
_cell.length_c   1.000
_cell.angle_alpha   90.00
_cell.angle_beta   90.00
_cell.angle_gamma   90.00
#
_symmetry.space_group_name_H-M   'P 1'
#
loop_
_entity.id
_entity.type
_entity.pdbx_description
1 polymer ?
#
loop_
_entity_poly.entity_id
_entity_poly.type
_entity_poly.pdbx_seq_one_letter_code
_entity_poly.pdbx_strand_id
1 'polypeptide(L)'
;MAKILANPLGDIRAEADHSMLVRAFYETPDYLSLLDSDDKVIVVGRRGTGKSALTYRLQRQWNNQKTSALVLVAPEEHHTLALAPLVAKAGSKFLNVRAASRLLWRYGLMLEVAQQLSVRFKIREAVASNIVLSEHLLSWGRQDQPFFDKLRHLFKRLIPANTPQDEIIATLADALDVSGVERALKAVMTNGIKAQVLIDRLDEGFDPDSSNVAFIDGALTAAIDISTAFKGIIKPLVFLRDNIFRAVAHYDQDFTRNIEGQTLRLHWDVNNLFYLVCNRLRAAFQDETQNNKRLWNRYVAHELQGDDGFRQCLRFTLYRPRDILILLNSAFENASKRDLSAAQPTICLMDLEKSAKTISENRLDDLYKEYKHIFPMIEQSISMFANRNPEVLMTEACELLQEAAIHGAKSIEATMELAILSQPEDLVRALYGVGFFGVFDTATGSYVFSHDGRRPDTDFEPNHKLLVHPCYWMALSLTKNSLNPEEAADINDEYEIKVSSVTPELRNSRLGRLISELRNISEGQTGSSDFEQWCVEALKICFAGRLNNIALHANKDSVNRRDIIGTNLAQTTFWKRVEKDYNARQIVFEVKNYQNPKIEDYRQVLSYLSGPYGNIAFLVCRDWAINLEKDKELAWIRSIYQDHKKVIVKLSAKFLADIMSKLRNPQKHDSGDIALSSLLDTYERLYFGQQSGKAKQHKPRINNRK
;
A
#
# COMPACT_ATOMS: atom_id res chain seq x y z
N MET A 1 -26.52 11.86 -40.98
CA MET A 1 -25.85 10.68 -40.40
C MET A 1 -25.85 10.85 -38.89
N ALA A 2 -26.35 9.87 -38.13
CA ALA A 2 -26.26 9.92 -36.68
C ALA A 2 -24.79 9.96 -36.24
N LYS A 3 -24.47 10.77 -35.24
CA LYS A 3 -23.11 10.95 -34.73
C LYS A 3 -22.82 9.85 -33.71
N ILE A 4 -21.64 9.23 -33.78
CA ILE A 4 -21.16 8.29 -32.75
C ILE A 4 -21.10 9.02 -31.40
N LEU A 5 -21.71 8.43 -30.38
CA LEU A 5 -21.79 9.00 -29.03
C LEU A 5 -20.67 8.46 -28.14
N ALA A 6 -19.49 9.08 -28.18
CA ALA A 6 -18.34 8.60 -27.40
C ALA A 6 -18.47 8.81 -25.88
N ASN A 7 -19.02 9.97 -25.43
CA ASN A 7 -19.21 10.29 -24.00
C ASN A 7 -20.46 11.17 -23.78
N PRO A 8 -21.67 10.71 -24.14
CA PRO A 8 -22.86 11.55 -24.06
C PRO A 8 -23.18 12.01 -22.63
N LEU A 9 -22.87 11.20 -21.61
CA LEU A 9 -23.17 11.51 -20.21
C LEU A 9 -22.10 12.38 -19.52
N GLY A 10 -21.10 12.88 -20.25
CA GLY A 10 -20.01 13.69 -19.71
C GLY A 10 -18.68 12.93 -19.56
N ASP A 11 -17.64 13.65 -19.16
CA ASP A 11 -16.30 13.11 -18.93
C ASP A 11 -16.24 12.32 -17.61
N ILE A 12 -15.39 11.30 -17.58
CA ILE A 12 -15.19 10.40 -16.44
C ILE A 12 -14.28 11.03 -15.37
N ARG A 13 -13.54 12.09 -15.72
CA ARG A 13 -12.72 12.92 -14.83
C ARG A 13 -13.49 14.20 -14.53
N ALA A 14 -13.76 14.44 -13.24
CA ALA A 14 -14.54 15.60 -12.82
C ALA A 14 -13.92 16.93 -13.27
N GLU A 15 -12.59 17.00 -13.34
CA GLU A 15 -11.82 18.18 -13.76
C GLU A 15 -12.08 18.56 -15.22
N ALA A 16 -12.42 17.57 -16.07
CA ALA A 16 -12.79 17.76 -17.46
C ALA A 16 -14.31 17.82 -17.68
N ASP A 17 -15.11 17.47 -16.66
CA ASP A 17 -16.56 17.33 -16.73
C ASP A 17 -17.33 18.57 -16.25
N HIS A 18 -16.66 19.72 -16.09
CA HIS A 18 -17.24 20.92 -15.50
C HIS A 18 -18.56 21.35 -16.16
N SER A 19 -18.68 21.26 -17.50
CA SER A 19 -19.87 21.67 -18.24
C SER A 19 -21.10 20.81 -17.92
N MET A 20 -20.92 19.48 -17.83
CA MET A 20 -21.98 18.56 -17.45
C MET A 20 -22.29 18.70 -15.97
N LEU A 21 -21.27 18.83 -15.12
CA LEU A 21 -21.44 19.07 -13.70
C LEU A 21 -22.29 20.31 -13.47
N VAL A 22 -22.11 21.43 -14.20
CA VAL A 22 -22.97 22.62 -14.09
C VAL A 22 -24.45 22.32 -14.36
N ARG A 23 -24.73 21.49 -15.37
CA ARG A 23 -26.09 21.28 -15.87
C ARG A 23 -26.84 20.14 -15.17
N ALA A 24 -26.12 19.14 -14.66
CA ALA A 24 -26.67 17.84 -14.31
C ALA A 24 -26.10 17.24 -13.02
N PHE A 25 -25.50 18.04 -12.14
CA PHE A 25 -25.07 17.53 -10.84
C PHE A 25 -26.27 17.09 -10.00
N TYR A 26 -26.13 15.96 -9.34
CA TYR A 26 -27.10 15.47 -8.38
C TYR A 26 -26.66 15.85 -6.97
N GLU A 27 -27.50 16.63 -6.29
CA GLU A 27 -27.25 17.09 -4.92
C GLU A 27 -27.55 15.96 -3.93
N THR A 28 -26.52 15.20 -3.59
CA THR A 28 -26.63 14.08 -2.64
C THR A 28 -26.92 14.58 -1.21
N PRO A 29 -27.47 13.73 -0.33
CA PRO A 29 -27.58 14.06 1.09
C PRO A 29 -26.25 14.48 1.71
N ASP A 30 -25.15 13.83 1.32
CA ASP A 30 -23.78 14.19 1.74
C ASP A 30 -23.41 15.62 1.33
N TYR A 31 -23.72 16.02 0.09
CA TYR A 31 -23.47 17.39 -0.39
C TYR A 31 -24.26 18.42 0.42
N LEU A 32 -25.54 18.15 0.68
CA LEU A 32 -26.39 19.05 1.47
C LEU A 32 -25.89 19.16 2.92
N SER A 33 -25.47 18.05 3.54
CA SER A 33 -24.86 18.04 4.86
C SER A 33 -23.61 18.92 4.94
N LEU A 34 -22.75 18.88 3.92
CA LEU A 34 -21.56 19.74 3.83
C LEU A 34 -21.89 21.23 3.63
N LEU A 35 -23.05 21.58 3.09
CA LEU A 35 -23.50 22.96 3.01
C LEU A 35 -24.03 23.47 4.35
N ASP A 36 -24.81 22.65 5.05
CA ASP A 36 -25.62 23.08 6.20
C ASP A 36 -24.92 22.90 7.55
N SER A 37 -23.99 21.93 7.68
CA SER A 37 -23.27 21.63 8.93
C SER A 37 -21.78 21.92 8.83
N ASP A 38 -21.20 22.43 9.92
CA ASP A 38 -19.76 22.65 10.08
C ASP A 38 -19.08 21.54 10.91
N ASP A 39 -19.82 20.47 11.26
CA ASP A 39 -19.37 19.40 12.16
C ASP A 39 -18.41 18.40 11.50
N LYS A 40 -18.35 18.40 10.17
CA LYS A 40 -17.57 17.46 9.38
C LYS A 40 -16.50 18.21 8.59
N VAL A 41 -15.25 18.01 8.99
CA VAL A 41 -14.07 18.64 8.38
C VAL A 41 -13.44 17.73 7.32
N ILE A 42 -13.59 16.42 7.46
CA ILE A 42 -12.92 15.44 6.60
C ILE A 42 -13.97 14.69 5.79
N VAL A 43 -13.83 14.70 4.47
CA VAL A 43 -14.69 13.99 3.53
C VAL A 43 -13.91 12.84 2.92
N VAL A 44 -14.31 11.62 3.23
CA VAL A 44 -13.60 10.40 2.83
C VAL A 44 -14.39 9.68 1.75
N GLY A 45 -13.70 9.23 0.71
CA GLY A 45 -14.30 8.38 -0.30
C GLY A 45 -13.29 7.71 -1.19
N ARG A 46 -13.66 6.58 -1.77
CA ARG A 46 -12.81 5.81 -2.69
C ARG A 46 -12.58 6.55 -4.01
N ARG A 47 -11.67 6.05 -4.86
CA ARG A 47 -11.49 6.60 -6.20
C ARG A 47 -12.78 6.43 -7.02
N GLY A 48 -13.25 7.49 -7.66
CA GLY A 48 -14.49 7.48 -8.46
C GLY A 48 -15.79 7.81 -7.72
N THR A 49 -15.74 8.07 -6.40
CA THR A 49 -16.91 8.44 -5.57
C THR A 49 -17.39 9.88 -5.73
N GLY A 50 -16.69 10.71 -6.51
CA GLY A 50 -17.11 12.08 -6.80
C GLY A 50 -16.54 13.18 -5.90
N LYS A 51 -15.46 12.93 -5.12
CA LYS A 51 -14.76 13.96 -4.32
C LYS A 51 -14.46 15.24 -5.11
N SER A 52 -13.73 15.16 -6.22
CA SER A 52 -13.44 16.32 -7.07
C SER A 52 -14.70 17.01 -7.63
N ALA A 53 -15.77 16.25 -7.93
CA ALA A 53 -17.03 16.81 -8.39
C ALA A 53 -17.75 17.60 -7.28
N LEU A 54 -17.71 17.10 -6.04
CA LEU A 54 -18.18 17.81 -4.85
C LEU A 54 -17.35 19.08 -4.61
N THR A 55 -16.02 18.98 -4.65
CA THR A 55 -15.10 20.12 -4.53
C THR A 55 -15.48 21.23 -5.52
N TYR A 56 -15.63 20.89 -6.80
CA TYR A 56 -16.02 21.84 -7.85
C TYR A 56 -17.40 22.48 -7.58
N ARG A 57 -18.38 21.69 -7.14
CA ARG A 57 -19.73 22.21 -6.87
C ARG A 57 -19.78 23.12 -5.64
N LEU A 58 -19.13 22.74 -4.55
CA LEU A 58 -18.98 23.56 -3.35
C LEU A 58 -18.23 24.85 -3.67
N GLN A 59 -17.17 24.77 -4.48
CA GLN A 59 -16.43 25.94 -4.94
C GLN A 59 -17.37 26.92 -5.64
N ARG A 60 -18.22 26.45 -6.56
CA ARG A 60 -19.18 27.33 -7.26
C ARG A 60 -20.25 27.88 -6.32
N GLN A 61 -20.78 27.07 -5.40
CA GLN A 61 -21.81 27.48 -4.45
C GLN A 61 -21.31 28.56 -3.49
N TRP A 62 -20.05 28.46 -3.04
CA TRP A 62 -19.44 29.40 -2.10
C TRP A 62 -18.70 30.55 -2.76
N ASN A 63 -18.61 30.58 -4.10
CA ASN A 63 -18.05 31.70 -4.86
C ASN A 63 -19.02 32.91 -4.91
N ASN A 64 -19.54 33.32 -3.76
CA ASN A 64 -20.42 34.47 -3.62
C ASN A 64 -19.61 35.67 -3.10
N GLN A 65 -19.38 36.64 -3.98
CA GLN A 65 -18.29 37.63 -3.87
C GLN A 65 -18.42 38.65 -2.73
N LYS A 66 -19.58 38.74 -2.04
CA LYS A 66 -19.87 39.87 -1.15
C LYS A 66 -19.49 39.66 0.32
N THR A 67 -19.36 38.42 0.82
CA THR A 67 -19.18 38.16 2.28
C THR A 67 -18.30 36.96 2.65
N SER A 68 -17.96 36.03 1.74
CA SER A 68 -17.23 34.79 2.09
C SER A 68 -15.92 34.58 1.31
N ALA A 69 -14.79 34.45 2.01
CA ALA A 69 -13.49 34.09 1.40
C ALA A 69 -13.46 32.62 0.98
N LEU A 70 -12.83 32.32 -0.16
CA LEU A 70 -12.70 30.95 -0.65
C LEU A 70 -11.24 30.67 -0.95
N VAL A 71 -10.70 29.64 -0.30
CA VAL A 71 -9.35 29.11 -0.52
C VAL A 71 -9.48 27.72 -1.15
N LEU A 72 -8.74 27.47 -2.22
CA LEU A 72 -8.65 26.16 -2.85
C LEU A 72 -7.21 25.68 -2.80
N VAL A 73 -7.01 24.47 -2.25
CA VAL A 73 -5.72 23.79 -2.22
C VAL A 73 -5.89 22.45 -2.94
N ALA A 74 -5.27 22.33 -4.11
CA ALA A 74 -5.23 21.09 -4.88
C ALA A 74 -3.81 20.91 -5.43
N PRO A 75 -2.92 20.18 -4.75
CA PRO A 75 -1.57 19.98 -5.22
C PRO A 75 -1.54 19.14 -6.50
N GLU A 76 -0.43 19.26 -7.21
CA GLU A 76 -0.05 18.34 -8.28
C GLU A 76 1.05 17.43 -7.74
N GLU A 77 1.29 16.30 -8.40
CA GLU A 77 2.26 15.30 -7.95
C GLU A 77 3.63 15.91 -7.58
N HIS A 78 4.16 16.79 -8.44
CA HIS A 78 5.46 17.42 -8.21
C HIS A 78 5.50 18.36 -6.99
N HIS A 79 4.35 18.95 -6.60
CA HIS A 79 4.26 19.77 -5.39
C HIS A 79 4.43 18.92 -4.13
N THR A 80 3.74 17.77 -4.06
CA THR A 80 3.82 16.84 -2.93
C THR A 80 5.21 16.23 -2.82
N LEU A 81 5.76 15.72 -3.93
CA LEU A 81 7.10 15.13 -4.00
C LEU A 81 8.21 16.14 -3.63
N ALA A 82 7.96 17.44 -3.78
CA ALA A 82 8.92 18.48 -3.38
C ALA A 82 8.80 18.90 -1.91
N LEU A 83 7.60 18.91 -1.33
CA LEU A 83 7.34 19.41 0.03
C LEU A 83 7.45 18.31 1.10
N ALA A 84 6.81 17.16 0.89
CA ALA A 84 6.73 16.11 1.91
C ALA A 84 8.12 15.63 2.37
N PRO A 85 9.10 15.38 1.48
CA PRO A 85 10.46 14.99 1.90
C PRO A 85 11.21 16.08 2.66
N LEU A 86 10.86 17.36 2.46
CA LEU A 86 11.45 18.46 3.23
C LEU A 86 10.91 18.48 4.65
N VAL A 87 9.59 18.33 4.83
CA VAL A 87 8.97 18.27 6.15
C VAL A 87 9.42 17.02 6.92
N ALA A 88 9.68 15.91 6.22
CA ALA A 88 10.24 14.70 6.81
C ALA A 88 11.62 14.91 7.47
N LYS A 89 12.34 16.00 7.15
CA LYS A 89 13.59 16.36 7.84
C LYS A 89 13.40 16.75 9.31
N ALA A 90 12.17 17.05 9.74
CA ALA A 90 11.83 17.37 11.12
C ALA A 90 12.10 16.21 12.11
N GLY A 91 12.31 14.99 11.62
CA GLY A 91 12.81 13.88 12.43
C GLY A 91 12.42 12.51 11.88
N SER A 92 13.01 11.47 12.46
CA SER A 92 12.71 10.08 12.10
C SER A 92 11.45 9.52 12.76
N LYS A 93 10.92 10.21 13.78
CA LYS A 93 9.70 9.80 14.50
C LYS A 93 8.46 10.40 13.84
N PHE A 94 7.41 9.58 13.70
CA PHE A 94 6.10 9.98 13.19
C PHE A 94 5.58 11.28 13.82
N LEU A 95 5.62 11.37 15.16
CA LEU A 95 5.13 12.52 15.92
C LEU A 95 5.85 13.83 15.56
N ASN A 96 7.15 13.78 15.26
CA ASN A 96 7.92 14.99 14.94
C ASN A 96 7.52 15.55 13.57
N VAL A 97 7.42 14.66 12.57
CA VAL A 97 6.99 15.03 11.21
C VAL A 97 5.54 15.53 11.23
N ARG A 98 4.66 14.85 11.98
CA ARG A 98 3.27 15.25 12.18
C ARG A 98 3.17 16.65 12.80
N ALA A 99 3.93 16.92 13.86
CA ALA A 99 3.92 18.21 14.55
C ALA A 99 4.40 19.35 13.64
N ALA A 100 5.51 19.15 12.92
CA ALA A 100 6.01 20.12 11.95
C ALA A 100 4.99 20.37 10.82
N SER A 101 4.40 19.30 10.26
CA SER A 101 3.35 19.41 9.25
C SER A 101 2.14 20.18 9.77
N ARG A 102 1.65 19.85 10.97
CA ARG A 102 0.52 20.54 11.62
C ARG A 102 0.76 22.05 11.76
N LEU A 103 1.94 22.47 12.22
CA LEU A 103 2.30 23.89 12.35
C LEU A 103 2.27 24.60 10.99
N LEU A 104 2.93 24.00 9.99
CA LEU A 104 3.02 24.55 8.64
C LEU A 104 1.65 24.71 7.98
N TRP A 105 0.83 23.65 8.01
CA TRP A 105 -0.51 23.68 7.43
C TRP A 105 -1.42 24.66 8.16
N ARG A 106 -1.42 24.67 9.50
CA ARG A 106 -2.26 25.59 10.27
C ARG A 106 -1.91 27.04 9.99
N TYR A 107 -0.62 27.37 10.02
CA TYR A 107 -0.12 28.71 9.65
C TYR A 107 -0.51 29.07 8.21
N GLY A 108 -0.18 28.20 7.26
CA GLY A 108 -0.36 28.46 5.84
C GLY A 108 -1.83 28.66 5.47
N LEU A 109 -2.73 27.79 5.94
CA LEU A 109 -4.16 27.91 5.65
C LEU A 109 -4.76 29.20 6.22
N MET A 110 -4.36 29.61 7.44
CA MET A 110 -4.77 30.89 8.00
C MET A 110 -4.26 32.07 7.18
N LEU A 111 -3.04 32.01 6.65
CA LEU A 111 -2.50 33.05 5.78
C LEU A 111 -3.14 33.07 4.39
N GLU A 112 -3.51 31.93 3.82
CA GLU A 112 -4.31 31.91 2.59
C GLU A 112 -5.66 32.59 2.81
N VAL A 113 -6.32 32.33 3.94
CA VAL A 113 -7.55 33.03 4.30
C VAL A 113 -7.30 34.54 4.44
N ALA A 114 -6.30 34.97 5.21
CA ALA A 114 -5.94 36.38 5.34
C ALA A 114 -5.60 37.03 3.99
N GLN A 115 -4.87 36.34 3.10
CA GLN A 115 -4.52 36.83 1.77
C GLN A 115 -5.78 37.02 0.91
N GLN A 116 -6.72 36.07 0.93
CA GLN A 116 -8.01 36.20 0.24
C GLN A 116 -8.91 37.30 0.82
N LEU A 117 -8.79 37.60 2.12
CA LEU A 117 -9.48 38.72 2.76
C LEU A 117 -8.83 40.08 2.42
N SER A 118 -7.51 40.11 2.24
CA SER A 118 -6.74 41.35 1.96
C SER A 118 -7.11 42.02 0.64
N VAL A 119 -7.64 41.28 -0.32
CA VAL A 119 -8.08 41.81 -1.62
C VAL A 119 -9.56 42.25 -1.62
N ARG A 120 -10.29 42.05 -0.52
CA ARG A 120 -11.73 42.35 -0.44
C ARG A 120 -11.98 43.75 0.06
N PHE A 121 -12.73 44.53 -0.71
CA PHE A 121 -12.99 45.95 -0.43
C PHE A 121 -13.39 46.25 1.03
N LYS A 122 -14.33 45.48 1.62
CA LYS A 122 -14.83 45.73 2.97
C LYS A 122 -13.86 45.41 4.12
N ILE A 123 -12.83 44.60 3.85
CA ILE A 123 -12.00 43.96 4.89
C ILE A 123 -10.52 44.26 4.68
N ARG A 124 -10.14 44.68 3.47
CA ARG A 124 -8.79 45.03 3.05
C ARG A 124 -8.11 45.98 4.03
N GLU A 125 -8.79 47.03 4.46
CA GLU A 125 -8.23 48.01 5.40
C GLU A 125 -8.03 47.42 6.79
N ALA A 126 -8.94 46.58 7.28
CA ALA A 126 -8.79 45.88 8.56
C ALA A 126 -7.61 44.91 8.54
N VAL A 127 -7.38 44.21 7.43
CA VAL A 127 -6.22 43.31 7.26
C VAL A 127 -4.92 44.11 7.16
N ALA A 128 -4.90 45.19 6.36
CA ALA A 128 -3.72 46.02 6.16
C ALA A 128 -3.32 46.85 7.39
N SER A 129 -4.29 47.22 8.24
CA SER A 129 -4.03 47.92 9.51
C SER A 129 -3.59 46.98 10.63
N ASN A 130 -3.83 45.67 10.50
CA ASN A 130 -3.35 44.69 11.45
C ASN A 130 -1.86 44.40 11.20
N ILE A 131 -1.01 44.85 12.12
CA ILE A 131 0.45 44.76 12.00
C ILE A 131 0.91 43.31 11.85
N VAL A 132 0.38 42.39 12.66
CA VAL A 132 0.73 40.97 12.65
C VAL A 132 0.41 40.35 11.29
N LEU A 133 -0.84 40.50 10.81
CA LEU A 133 -1.21 39.95 9.50
C LEU A 133 -0.39 40.56 8.36
N SER A 134 -0.15 41.86 8.40
CA SER A 134 0.60 42.57 7.36
C SER A 134 2.06 42.07 7.27
N GLU A 135 2.72 41.90 8.41
CA GLU A 135 4.09 41.37 8.48
C GLU A 135 4.17 39.94 7.94
N HIS A 136 3.28 39.05 8.41
CA HIS A 136 3.28 37.67 7.97
C HIS A 136 2.90 37.52 6.48
N LEU A 137 1.94 38.30 5.97
CA LEU A 137 1.54 38.29 4.56
C LEU A 137 2.66 38.76 3.62
N LEU A 138 3.47 39.74 4.02
CA LEU A 138 4.63 40.19 3.23
C LEU A 138 5.63 39.04 3.00
N SER A 139 5.77 38.17 3.99
CA SER A 139 6.73 37.06 3.95
C SER A 139 6.16 35.75 3.37
N TRP A 140 4.85 35.67 3.12
CA TRP A 140 4.15 34.43 2.72
C TRP A 140 4.32 34.07 1.24
N GLY A 141 4.21 35.07 0.36
CA GLY A 141 4.30 34.90 -1.09
C GLY A 141 3.13 35.53 -1.85
N ARG A 142 3.21 35.50 -3.18
CA ARG A 142 2.19 36.12 -4.06
C ARG A 142 0.93 35.26 -4.13
N GLN A 143 -0.23 35.88 -4.34
CA GLN A 143 -1.52 35.18 -4.35
C GLN A 143 -1.64 34.11 -5.46
N ASP A 144 -0.98 34.31 -6.61
CA ASP A 144 -0.96 33.38 -7.75
C ASP A 144 -0.05 32.16 -7.53
N GLN A 145 0.80 32.17 -6.50
CA GLN A 145 1.69 31.05 -6.21
C GLN A 145 0.94 29.87 -5.57
N PRO A 146 1.25 28.62 -5.95
CA PRO A 146 0.65 27.45 -5.32
C PRO A 146 0.94 27.37 -3.82
N PHE A 147 -0.04 26.92 -3.04
CA PHE A 147 0.06 26.77 -1.58
C PHE A 147 1.27 25.94 -1.13
N PHE A 148 1.51 24.79 -1.78
CA PHE A 148 2.62 23.89 -1.46
C PHE A 148 3.98 24.54 -1.73
N ASP A 149 4.08 25.35 -2.79
CA ASP A 149 5.30 26.09 -3.08
C ASP A 149 5.55 27.17 -2.02
N LYS A 150 4.52 27.90 -1.57
CA LYS A 150 4.67 28.87 -0.47
C LYS A 150 5.20 28.19 0.80
N LEU A 151 4.60 27.05 1.18
CA LEU A 151 5.08 26.24 2.30
C LEU A 151 6.52 25.76 2.10
N ARG A 152 6.88 25.34 0.90
CA ARG A 152 8.23 24.89 0.56
C ARG A 152 9.27 26.01 0.71
N HIS A 153 8.96 27.20 0.19
CA HIS A 153 9.84 28.37 0.30
C HIS A 153 9.95 28.84 1.75
N LEU A 154 8.83 28.86 2.48
CA LEU A 154 8.81 29.16 3.92
C LEU A 154 9.69 28.19 4.70
N PHE A 155 9.52 26.88 4.51
CA PHE A 155 10.28 25.86 5.20
C PHE A 155 11.78 26.00 4.92
N LYS A 156 12.18 26.19 3.65
CA LYS A 156 13.60 26.39 3.28
C LYS A 156 14.19 27.67 3.86
N ARG A 157 13.40 28.72 4.01
CA ARG A 157 13.83 29.99 4.62
C ARG A 157 14.03 29.85 6.12
N LEU A 158 13.10 29.19 6.80
CA LEU A 158 13.14 29.04 8.26
C LEU A 158 14.09 27.95 8.72
N ILE A 159 14.25 26.89 7.92
CA ILE A 159 15.06 25.72 8.24
C ILE A 159 16.19 25.58 7.21
N PRO A 160 17.34 26.26 7.42
CA PRO A 160 18.55 26.04 6.64
C PRO A 160 19.00 24.56 6.70
N ALA A 161 19.78 24.14 5.69
CA ALA A 161 20.19 22.73 5.53
C ALA A 161 20.94 22.13 6.73
N ASN A 162 21.55 22.95 7.59
CA ASN A 162 22.35 22.53 8.73
C ASN A 162 21.59 22.59 10.07
N THR A 163 20.28 22.83 10.06
CA THR A 163 19.48 22.91 11.31
C THR A 163 19.40 21.53 11.97
N PRO A 164 19.75 21.39 13.27
CA PRO A 164 19.60 20.14 14.01
C PRO A 164 18.13 19.68 14.03
N GLN A 165 17.89 18.37 13.89
CA GLN A 165 16.53 17.84 13.74
C GLN A 165 15.63 18.12 14.96
N ASP A 166 16.20 18.09 16.15
CA ASP A 166 15.55 18.36 17.43
C ASP A 166 15.16 19.83 17.63
N GLU A 167 15.80 20.76 16.92
CA GLU A 167 15.50 22.20 16.99
C GLU A 167 14.46 22.65 15.96
N ILE A 168 14.18 21.85 14.92
CA ILE A 168 13.30 22.25 13.81
C ILE A 168 11.90 22.63 14.32
N ILE A 169 11.30 21.82 15.20
CA ILE A 169 9.93 22.07 15.68
C ILE A 169 9.88 23.36 16.51
N ALA A 170 10.86 23.57 17.39
CA ALA A 170 10.96 24.79 18.19
C ALA A 170 11.12 26.02 17.29
N THR A 171 12.04 25.95 16.32
CA THR A 171 12.26 27.01 15.33
C THR A 171 10.98 27.35 14.55
N LEU A 172 10.23 26.34 14.11
CA LEU A 172 8.94 26.54 13.44
C LEU A 172 7.91 27.16 14.38
N ALA A 173 7.81 26.69 15.62
CA ALA A 173 6.85 27.22 16.59
C ALA A 173 7.09 28.71 16.87
N ASP A 174 8.35 29.10 17.07
CA ASP A 174 8.75 30.48 17.35
C ASP A 174 8.56 31.39 16.13
N ALA A 175 8.99 30.95 14.95
CA ALA A 175 8.98 31.79 13.75
C ALA A 175 7.59 31.97 13.13
N LEU A 176 6.68 31.00 13.28
CA LEU A 176 5.36 31.05 12.67
C LEU A 176 4.34 31.83 13.49
N ASP A 177 4.56 32.02 14.81
CA ASP A 177 3.62 32.64 15.77
C ASP A 177 2.14 32.32 15.46
N VAL A 178 1.83 31.03 15.39
CA VAL A 178 0.50 30.54 14.98
C VAL A 178 -0.60 31.15 15.84
N SER A 179 -0.35 31.34 17.15
CA SER A 179 -1.29 31.96 18.08
C SER A 179 -1.46 33.47 17.87
N GLY A 180 -0.41 34.20 17.50
CA GLY A 180 -0.50 35.60 17.08
C GLY A 180 -1.33 35.77 15.82
N VAL A 181 -1.03 34.97 14.79
CA VAL A 181 -1.78 34.96 13.52
C VAL A 181 -3.25 34.61 13.75
N GLU A 182 -3.55 33.61 14.57
CA GLU A 182 -4.92 33.23 14.90
C GLU A 182 -5.70 34.39 15.57
N ARG A 183 -5.11 35.03 16.59
CA ARG A 183 -5.73 36.18 17.27
C ARG A 183 -5.96 37.34 16.32
N ALA A 184 -4.97 37.63 15.47
CA ALA A 184 -5.05 38.70 14.49
C ALA A 184 -6.13 38.43 13.43
N LEU A 185 -6.24 37.19 12.96
CA LEU A 185 -7.27 36.77 12.01
C LEU A 185 -8.67 36.85 12.63
N LYS A 186 -8.84 36.41 13.89
CA LYS A 186 -10.09 36.56 14.64
C LYS A 186 -10.51 38.03 14.79
N ALA A 187 -9.56 38.93 15.00
CA ALA A 187 -9.84 40.37 15.16
C ALA A 187 -10.36 41.02 13.87
N VAL A 188 -9.93 40.56 12.69
CA VAL A 188 -10.38 41.13 11.40
C VAL A 188 -11.63 40.43 10.85
N MET A 189 -11.89 39.18 11.21
CA MET A 189 -13.06 38.40 10.78
C MET A 189 -14.29 38.70 11.66
N THR A 190 -14.78 39.94 11.62
CA THR A 190 -16.00 40.39 12.33
C THR A 190 -17.23 40.43 11.41
N ASN A 191 -18.44 40.61 11.93
CA ASN A 191 -19.64 40.97 11.15
C ASN A 191 -20.02 40.03 9.99
N GLY A 192 -20.11 38.72 10.25
CA GLY A 192 -20.63 37.75 9.27
C GLY A 192 -19.68 37.43 8.11
N ILE A 193 -18.42 37.85 8.20
CA ILE A 193 -17.34 37.39 7.32
C ILE A 193 -17.10 35.92 7.59
N LYS A 194 -17.19 35.08 6.56
CA LYS A 194 -16.86 33.66 6.64
C LYS A 194 -15.73 33.32 5.68
N ALA A 195 -15.03 32.22 5.91
CA ALA A 195 -14.10 31.66 4.96
C ALA A 195 -14.36 30.17 4.76
N GLN A 196 -14.28 29.71 3.52
CA GLN A 196 -14.31 28.30 3.17
C GLN A 196 -12.96 27.90 2.61
N VAL A 197 -12.44 26.76 3.04
CA VAL A 197 -11.17 26.20 2.59
C VAL A 197 -11.45 24.82 2.04
N LEU A 198 -11.22 24.63 0.74
CA LEU A 198 -11.38 23.35 0.07
C LEU A 198 -10.00 22.75 -0.19
N ILE A 199 -9.73 21.58 0.37
CA ILE A 199 -8.46 20.86 0.19
C ILE A 199 -8.76 19.53 -0.48
N ASP A 200 -8.27 19.32 -1.70
CA ASP A 200 -8.50 18.11 -2.48
C ASP A 200 -7.17 17.62 -3.06
N ARG A 201 -7.15 16.41 -3.62
CA ARG A 201 -5.99 15.82 -4.32
C ARG A 201 -4.72 15.65 -3.46
N LEU A 202 -4.87 15.50 -2.14
CA LEU A 202 -3.75 15.17 -1.24
C LEU A 202 -3.14 13.78 -1.51
N ASP A 203 -3.82 12.98 -2.32
CA ASP A 203 -3.37 11.69 -2.85
C ASP A 203 -2.34 11.77 -3.98
N GLU A 204 -2.15 12.93 -4.61
CA GLU A 204 -1.17 13.11 -5.69
C GLU A 204 0.26 13.03 -5.13
N GLY A 205 1.06 12.08 -5.64
CA GLY A 205 2.43 11.84 -5.16
C GLY A 205 2.51 11.23 -3.75
N PHE A 206 1.42 10.63 -3.25
CA PHE A 206 1.39 9.95 -1.96
C PHE A 206 1.92 8.51 -2.04
N ASP A 207 2.85 8.17 -1.13
CA ASP A 207 3.32 6.81 -0.86
C ASP A 207 3.04 6.50 0.63
N PRO A 208 2.44 5.35 0.99
CA PRO A 208 2.08 4.99 2.38
C PRO A 208 3.26 4.71 3.34
N ASP A 209 4.32 5.51 3.28
CA ASP A 209 5.39 5.51 4.29
C ASP A 209 4.99 6.31 5.55
N SER A 210 5.69 6.06 6.66
CA SER A 210 5.37 6.71 7.94
C SER A 210 5.47 8.24 7.90
N SER A 211 6.35 8.79 7.06
CA SER A 211 6.62 10.24 7.00
C SER A 211 5.55 10.98 6.21
N ASN A 212 5.10 10.41 5.08
CA ASN A 212 4.01 10.91 4.26
C ASN A 212 2.68 10.79 5.00
N VAL A 213 2.45 9.69 5.72
CA VAL A 213 1.25 9.56 6.57
C VAL A 213 1.27 10.62 7.66
N ALA A 214 2.41 10.86 8.33
CA ALA A 214 2.55 11.92 9.32
C ALA A 214 2.31 13.32 8.73
N PHE A 215 2.78 13.56 7.50
CA PHE A 215 2.56 14.80 6.78
C PHE A 215 1.06 15.04 6.55
N ILE A 216 0.32 14.05 6.05
CA ILE A 216 -1.14 14.13 5.85
C ILE A 216 -1.89 14.27 7.16
N ASP A 217 -1.56 13.48 8.19
CA ASP A 217 -2.16 13.59 9.53
C ASP A 217 -2.00 15.01 10.10
N GLY A 218 -0.80 15.61 9.96
CA GLY A 218 -0.58 17.00 10.33
C GLY A 218 -1.52 17.97 9.61
N ALA A 219 -1.79 17.76 8.32
CA ALA A 219 -2.74 18.57 7.55
C ALA A 219 -4.19 18.40 8.03
N LEU A 220 -4.62 17.16 8.30
CA LEU A 220 -5.96 16.87 8.84
C LEU A 220 -6.15 17.51 10.21
N THR A 221 -5.17 17.34 11.10
CA THR A 221 -5.18 17.93 12.44
C THR A 221 -5.21 19.45 12.36
N ALA A 222 -4.45 20.06 11.44
CA ALA A 222 -4.47 21.50 11.23
C ALA A 222 -5.84 22.02 10.75
N ALA A 223 -6.51 21.30 9.85
CA ALA A 223 -7.86 21.65 9.41
C ALA A 223 -8.87 21.57 10.57
N ILE A 224 -8.81 20.51 11.39
CA ILE A 224 -9.67 20.36 12.57
C ILE A 224 -9.39 21.46 13.61
N ASP A 225 -8.13 21.77 13.87
CA ASP A 225 -7.71 22.87 14.75
C ASP A 225 -8.33 24.19 14.30
N ILE A 226 -8.26 24.52 13.00
CA ILE A 226 -8.83 25.75 12.45
C ILE A 226 -10.35 25.76 12.62
N SER A 227 -11.04 24.67 12.24
CA SER A 227 -12.50 24.58 12.41
C SER A 227 -12.91 24.83 13.86
N THR A 228 -12.21 24.20 14.81
CA THR A 228 -12.46 24.31 16.25
C THR A 228 -12.16 25.72 16.77
N ALA A 229 -11.00 26.28 16.40
CA ALA A 229 -10.57 27.59 16.87
C ALA A 229 -11.48 28.72 16.39
N PHE A 230 -12.04 28.59 15.18
CA PHE A 230 -12.89 29.59 14.55
C PHE A 230 -14.40 29.27 14.62
N LYS A 231 -14.81 28.15 15.23
CA LYS A 231 -16.21 27.78 15.49
C LYS A 231 -17.12 27.93 14.25
N GLY A 232 -16.68 27.42 13.10
CA GLY A 232 -17.43 27.50 11.83
C GLY A 232 -17.30 28.82 11.06
N ILE A 233 -16.62 29.84 11.58
CA ILE A 233 -16.31 31.07 10.82
C ILE A 233 -15.35 30.75 9.66
N ILE A 234 -14.36 29.90 9.92
CA ILE A 234 -13.52 29.28 8.88
C ILE A 234 -13.92 27.82 8.80
N LYS A 235 -14.40 27.41 7.63
CA LYS A 235 -14.84 26.05 7.34
C LYS A 235 -13.85 25.36 6.40
N PRO A 236 -12.89 24.59 6.93
CA PRO A 236 -12.05 23.72 6.12
C PRO A 236 -12.76 22.40 5.82
N LEU A 237 -12.70 21.97 4.56
CA LEU A 237 -13.09 20.65 4.10
C LEU A 237 -11.90 19.99 3.42
N VAL A 238 -11.49 18.83 3.93
CA VAL A 238 -10.41 18.02 3.38
C VAL A 238 -10.99 16.77 2.74
N PHE A 239 -10.84 16.67 1.42
CA PHE A 239 -11.24 15.51 0.63
C PHE A 239 -10.08 14.53 0.59
N LEU A 240 -10.29 13.34 1.16
CA LEU A 240 -9.25 12.33 1.30
C LEU A 240 -9.67 11.02 0.65
N ARG A 241 -8.71 10.36 -0.01
CA ARG A 241 -8.91 8.98 -0.43
C ARG A 241 -8.99 8.08 0.79
N ASP A 242 -9.86 7.09 0.70
CA ASP A 242 -10.13 6.17 1.81
C ASP A 242 -8.89 5.35 2.25
N ASN A 243 -8.05 4.91 1.31
CA ASN A 243 -6.80 4.22 1.64
C ASN A 243 -5.81 5.10 2.44
N ILE A 244 -5.75 6.41 2.16
CA ILE A 244 -4.91 7.36 2.90
C ILE A 244 -5.49 7.61 4.29
N PHE A 245 -6.81 7.78 4.39
CA PHE A 245 -7.50 7.92 5.66
C PHE A 245 -7.23 6.75 6.60
N ARG A 246 -7.24 5.52 6.06
CA ARG A 246 -6.88 4.31 6.80
C ARG A 246 -5.43 4.27 7.23
N ALA A 247 -4.50 4.69 6.36
CA ALA A 247 -3.10 4.79 6.73
C ALA A 247 -2.92 5.73 7.93
N VAL A 248 -3.61 6.88 7.94
CA VAL A 248 -3.62 7.78 9.11
C VAL A 248 -4.17 7.08 10.35
N ALA A 249 -5.29 6.35 10.23
CA ALA A 249 -5.87 5.59 11.35
C ALA A 249 -4.94 4.52 11.93
N HIS A 250 -4.08 3.93 11.10
CA HIS A 250 -3.11 2.93 11.53
C HIS A 250 -1.94 3.52 12.34
N TYR A 251 -1.45 4.70 11.94
CA TYR A 251 -0.28 5.32 12.57
C TYR A 251 -0.62 6.28 13.72
N ASP A 252 -1.79 6.93 13.69
CA ASP A 252 -2.21 7.87 14.74
C ASP A 252 -2.91 7.15 15.89
N GLN A 253 -2.25 7.11 17.06
CA GLN A 253 -2.78 6.49 18.26
C GLN A 253 -4.04 7.19 18.80
N ASP A 254 -4.23 8.47 18.48
CA ASP A 254 -5.36 9.29 18.93
C ASP A 254 -6.44 9.47 17.85
N PHE A 255 -6.39 8.69 16.77
CA PHE A 255 -7.26 8.82 15.60
C PHE A 255 -8.76 8.86 15.96
N THR A 256 -9.24 7.88 16.75
CA THR A 256 -10.66 7.79 17.14
C THR A 256 -11.12 9.03 17.91
N ARG A 257 -10.24 9.61 18.73
CA ARG A 257 -10.56 10.77 19.55
C ARG A 257 -10.62 12.06 18.72
N ASN A 258 -9.70 12.23 17.77
CA ASN A 258 -9.47 13.53 17.14
C ASN A 258 -10.02 13.63 15.71
N ILE A 259 -10.07 12.53 14.97
CA ILE A 259 -10.30 12.51 13.52
C ILE A 259 -11.62 11.82 13.16
N GLU A 260 -11.91 10.66 13.76
CA GLU A 260 -13.05 9.81 13.38
C GLU A 260 -14.40 10.54 13.50
N GLY A 261 -14.64 11.25 14.61
CA GLY A 261 -15.88 12.01 14.83
C GLY A 261 -16.10 13.17 13.84
N GLN A 262 -15.02 13.70 13.26
CA GLN A 262 -15.02 14.84 12.32
C GLN A 262 -15.17 14.41 10.86
N THR A 263 -15.38 13.11 10.61
CA THR A 263 -15.37 12.51 9.27
C THR A 263 -16.78 12.28 8.72
N LEU A 264 -16.98 12.60 7.44
CA LEU A 264 -18.11 12.22 6.61
C LEU A 264 -17.61 11.25 5.53
N ARG A 265 -18.17 10.04 5.48
CA ARG A 265 -17.86 9.05 4.44
C ARG A 265 -18.90 9.14 3.32
N LEU A 266 -18.45 9.34 2.09
CA LEU A 266 -19.33 9.43 0.93
C LEU A 266 -19.99 8.09 0.64
N HIS A 267 -21.31 8.10 0.49
CA HIS A 267 -22.09 6.89 0.20
C HIS A 267 -22.95 7.05 -1.06
N TRP A 268 -23.01 5.99 -1.87
CA TRP A 268 -23.81 5.93 -3.08
C TRP A 268 -24.67 4.67 -3.07
N ASP A 269 -25.99 4.86 -3.00
CA ASP A 269 -26.97 3.81 -3.18
C ASP A 269 -27.49 3.75 -4.62
N VAL A 270 -28.30 2.72 -4.91
CA VAL A 270 -28.93 2.50 -6.22
C VAL A 270 -29.74 3.73 -6.68
N ASN A 271 -30.49 4.36 -5.77
CA ASN A 271 -31.38 5.47 -6.13
C ASN A 271 -30.59 6.74 -6.46
N ASN A 272 -29.56 7.05 -5.67
CA ASN A 272 -28.67 8.19 -5.87
C ASN A 272 -27.91 8.08 -7.20
N LEU A 273 -27.42 6.88 -7.53
CA LEU A 273 -26.79 6.63 -8.83
C LEU A 273 -27.80 6.73 -9.98
N PHE A 274 -29.02 6.22 -9.80
CA PHE A 274 -30.08 6.32 -10.80
C PHE A 274 -30.45 7.78 -11.10
N TYR A 275 -30.59 8.61 -10.06
CA TYR A 275 -30.87 10.03 -10.21
C TYR A 275 -29.72 10.80 -10.85
N LEU A 276 -28.47 10.49 -10.49
CA LEU A 276 -27.30 11.03 -11.17
C LEU A 276 -27.32 10.73 -12.68
N VAL A 277 -27.60 9.48 -13.06
CA VAL A 277 -27.68 9.08 -14.47
C VAL A 277 -28.84 9.78 -15.17
N CYS A 278 -30.02 9.83 -14.56
CA CYS A 278 -31.19 10.50 -15.13
C CYS A 278 -30.94 12.00 -15.37
N ASN A 279 -30.31 12.70 -14.43
CA ASN A 279 -29.97 14.12 -14.60
C ASN A 279 -29.02 14.33 -15.78
N ARG A 280 -28.02 13.45 -15.94
CA ARG A 280 -27.09 13.49 -17.08
C ARG A 280 -27.75 13.15 -18.39
N LEU A 281 -28.67 12.18 -18.43
CA LEU A 281 -29.47 11.86 -19.63
C LEU A 281 -30.27 13.07 -20.12
N ARG A 282 -30.99 13.75 -19.22
CA ARG A 282 -31.73 14.98 -19.57
C ARG A 282 -30.83 16.04 -20.17
N ALA A 283 -29.68 16.29 -19.54
CA ALA A 283 -28.74 17.30 -20.01
C ALA A 283 -28.06 16.92 -21.34
N ALA A 284 -27.70 15.65 -21.50
CA ALA A 284 -27.04 15.12 -22.70
C ALA A 284 -27.94 15.20 -23.93
N PHE A 285 -29.21 14.82 -23.78
CA PHE A 285 -30.14 14.64 -24.89
C PHE A 285 -31.24 15.70 -24.97
N GLN A 286 -31.20 16.70 -24.08
CA GLN A 286 -32.23 17.75 -23.97
C GLN A 286 -33.64 17.15 -23.78
N ASP A 287 -33.75 16.04 -23.05
CA ASP A 287 -35.02 15.40 -22.75
C ASP A 287 -35.67 16.02 -21.50
N GLU A 288 -36.91 16.48 -21.64
CA GLU A 288 -37.69 17.16 -20.59
C GLU A 288 -38.52 16.20 -19.73
N THR A 289 -38.37 14.87 -19.92
CA THR A 289 -39.13 13.86 -19.18
C THR A 289 -38.83 13.95 -17.67
N GLN A 290 -39.84 14.35 -16.91
CA GLN A 290 -39.73 14.54 -15.45
C GLN A 290 -39.64 13.21 -14.69
N ASN A 291 -40.36 12.18 -15.13
CA ASN A 291 -40.33 10.89 -14.44
C ASN A 291 -39.05 10.11 -14.81
N ASN A 292 -38.19 9.83 -13.82
CA ASN A 292 -36.90 9.15 -14.01
C ASN A 292 -37.04 7.75 -14.65
N LYS A 293 -38.05 6.95 -14.27
CA LYS A 293 -38.26 5.62 -14.85
C LYS A 293 -38.68 5.68 -16.32
N ARG A 294 -39.59 6.60 -16.65
CA ARG A 294 -39.98 6.85 -18.05
C ARG A 294 -38.81 7.34 -18.90
N LEU A 295 -37.97 8.22 -18.34
CA LEU A 295 -36.76 8.70 -18.99
C LEU A 295 -35.79 7.54 -19.26
N TRP A 296 -35.46 6.74 -18.24
CA TRP A 296 -34.61 5.56 -18.38
C TRP A 296 -35.08 4.63 -19.50
N ASN A 297 -36.38 4.26 -19.47
CA ASN A 297 -36.99 3.35 -20.44
C ASN A 297 -36.95 3.85 -21.90
N ARG A 298 -36.73 5.15 -22.14
CA ARG A 298 -36.54 5.70 -23.50
C ARG A 298 -35.16 5.41 -24.07
N TYR A 299 -34.15 5.29 -23.22
CA TYR A 299 -32.75 5.12 -23.63
C TYR A 299 -32.27 3.68 -23.54
N VAL A 300 -33.13 2.76 -23.10
CA VAL A 300 -32.82 1.33 -22.98
C VAL A 300 -33.93 0.47 -23.56
N ALA A 301 -33.58 -0.73 -24.00
CA ALA A 301 -34.49 -1.66 -24.65
C ALA A 301 -34.63 -2.98 -23.88
N HIS A 302 -35.82 -3.61 -24.02
CA HIS A 302 -36.12 -4.94 -23.53
C HIS A 302 -35.83 -5.12 -22.03
N GLU A 303 -34.97 -6.09 -21.68
CA GLU A 303 -34.62 -6.52 -20.33
C GLU A 303 -33.99 -5.40 -19.47
N LEU A 304 -33.44 -4.37 -20.11
CA LEU A 304 -32.87 -3.21 -19.40
C LEU A 304 -33.92 -2.18 -18.96
N GLN A 305 -35.19 -2.34 -19.35
CA GLN A 305 -36.27 -1.45 -18.91
C GLN A 305 -36.69 -1.74 -17.46
N GLY A 306 -37.18 -0.70 -16.78
CA GLY A 306 -37.58 -0.77 -15.38
C GLY A 306 -36.41 -0.73 -14.39
N ASP A 307 -36.72 -0.90 -13.11
CA ASP A 307 -35.75 -0.75 -12.02
C ASP A 307 -34.70 -1.87 -12.04
N ASP A 308 -35.12 -3.09 -12.35
CA ASP A 308 -34.23 -4.25 -12.40
C ASP A 308 -33.20 -4.15 -13.53
N GLY A 309 -33.55 -3.50 -14.65
CA GLY A 309 -32.62 -3.24 -15.73
C GLY A 309 -31.52 -2.24 -15.35
N PHE A 310 -31.82 -1.22 -14.55
CA PHE A 310 -30.78 -0.34 -14.00
C PHE A 310 -29.89 -1.07 -12.99
N ARG A 311 -30.49 -1.88 -12.12
CA ARG A 311 -29.72 -2.75 -11.21
C ARG A 311 -28.82 -3.71 -11.97
N GLN A 312 -29.26 -4.23 -13.12
CA GLN A 312 -28.43 -5.07 -13.98
C GLN A 312 -27.18 -4.33 -14.47
N CYS A 313 -27.28 -3.04 -14.77
CA CYS A 313 -26.12 -2.21 -15.12
C CYS A 313 -25.16 -2.07 -13.92
N LEU A 314 -25.67 -1.84 -12.72
CA LEU A 314 -24.86 -1.64 -11.52
C LEU A 314 -24.02 -2.87 -11.14
N ARG A 315 -24.47 -4.08 -11.49
CA ARG A 315 -23.72 -5.35 -11.28
C ARG A 315 -22.33 -5.35 -11.91
N PHE A 316 -22.11 -4.54 -12.95
CA PHE A 316 -20.82 -4.43 -13.62
C PHE A 316 -19.94 -3.29 -13.05
N THR A 317 -20.39 -2.63 -11.99
CA THR A 317 -19.74 -1.45 -11.38
C THR A 317 -19.32 -1.73 -9.94
N LEU A 318 -18.64 -0.78 -9.29
CA LEU A 318 -18.39 -0.82 -7.83
C LEU A 318 -19.32 0.16 -7.09
N TYR A 319 -20.56 0.33 -7.59
CA TYR A 319 -21.54 1.29 -7.06
C TYR A 319 -20.99 2.72 -6.92
N ARG A 320 -20.20 3.17 -7.90
CA ARG A 320 -19.61 4.51 -7.94
C ARG A 320 -20.08 5.30 -9.15
N PRO A 321 -20.26 6.63 -9.02
CA PRO A 321 -20.62 7.50 -10.13
C PRO A 321 -19.73 7.33 -11.36
N ARG A 322 -18.41 7.30 -11.17
CA ARG A 322 -17.48 7.16 -12.29
C ARG A 322 -17.67 5.84 -13.05
N ASP A 323 -17.89 4.74 -12.34
CA ASP A 323 -17.97 3.42 -12.95
C ASP A 323 -19.23 3.26 -13.80
N ILE A 324 -20.39 3.70 -13.28
CA ILE A 324 -21.64 3.65 -14.04
C ILE A 324 -21.60 4.59 -15.25
N LEU A 325 -20.90 5.73 -15.16
CA LEU A 325 -20.72 6.63 -16.31
C LEU A 325 -19.81 6.03 -17.38
N ILE A 326 -18.70 5.37 -17.00
CA ILE A 326 -17.82 4.66 -17.95
C ILE A 326 -18.63 3.58 -18.69
N LEU A 327 -19.38 2.76 -17.94
CA LEU A 327 -20.22 1.69 -18.49
C LEU A 327 -21.26 2.23 -19.48
N LEU A 328 -22.03 3.23 -19.07
CA LEU A 328 -23.12 3.75 -19.91
C LEU A 328 -22.61 4.56 -21.10
N ASN A 329 -21.53 5.35 -20.96
CA ASN A 329 -20.95 6.07 -22.11
C ASN A 329 -20.47 5.08 -23.18
N SER A 330 -19.76 4.03 -22.78
CA SER A 330 -19.30 3.00 -23.71
C SER A 330 -20.46 2.18 -24.30
N ALA A 331 -21.51 1.90 -23.52
CA ALA A 331 -22.72 1.26 -24.02
C ALA A 331 -23.47 2.14 -25.04
N PHE A 332 -23.58 3.45 -24.81
CA PHE A 332 -24.12 4.39 -25.80
C PHE A 332 -23.28 4.46 -27.07
N GLU A 333 -21.95 4.41 -26.94
CA GLU A 333 -21.05 4.36 -28.10
C GLU A 333 -21.31 3.10 -28.93
N ASN A 334 -21.42 1.93 -28.28
CA ASN A 334 -21.75 0.67 -28.93
C ASN A 334 -23.12 0.72 -29.62
N ALA A 335 -24.15 1.20 -28.91
CA ALA A 335 -25.51 1.34 -29.46
C ALA A 335 -25.53 2.26 -30.68
N SER A 336 -24.81 3.39 -30.64
CA SER A 336 -24.73 4.34 -31.76
C SER A 336 -23.98 3.77 -32.98
N LYS A 337 -23.01 2.88 -32.76
CA LYS A 337 -22.32 2.16 -33.85
C LYS A 337 -23.18 1.05 -34.46
N ARG A 338 -24.05 0.43 -33.66
CA ARG A 338 -24.96 -0.64 -34.08
C ARG A 338 -26.06 -0.13 -35.00
N ASP A 339 -26.65 1.02 -34.70
CA ASP A 339 -27.68 1.64 -35.52
C ASP A 339 -27.36 3.12 -35.82
N LEU A 340 -26.68 3.34 -36.94
CA LEU A 340 -26.33 4.68 -37.44
C LEU A 340 -27.54 5.45 -38.02
N SER A 341 -28.69 4.78 -38.17
CA SER A 341 -29.92 5.35 -38.72
C SER A 341 -30.89 5.83 -37.64
N ALA A 342 -30.75 5.33 -36.41
CA ALA A 342 -31.56 5.75 -35.28
C ALA A 342 -31.37 7.24 -34.95
N ALA A 343 -32.49 7.94 -34.75
CA ALA A 343 -32.47 9.33 -34.28
C ALA A 343 -31.96 9.44 -32.84
N GLN A 344 -32.23 8.43 -32.01
CA GLN A 344 -31.72 8.29 -30.65
C GLN A 344 -31.28 6.84 -30.42
N PRO A 345 -30.03 6.59 -30.00
CA PRO A 345 -29.58 5.24 -29.73
C PRO A 345 -30.18 4.73 -28.41
N THR A 346 -30.66 3.49 -28.44
CA THR A 346 -31.15 2.76 -27.27
C THR A 346 -30.17 1.65 -26.92
N ILE A 347 -29.76 1.60 -25.66
CA ILE A 347 -28.87 0.55 -25.14
C ILE A 347 -29.67 -0.74 -24.99
N CYS A 348 -29.21 -1.83 -25.59
CA CYS A 348 -29.69 -3.18 -25.28
C CYS A 348 -28.64 -3.97 -24.50
N LEU A 349 -29.00 -5.17 -24.05
CA LEU A 349 -28.10 -6.03 -23.27
C LEU A 349 -26.77 -6.29 -23.99
N MET A 350 -26.78 -6.50 -25.31
CA MET A 350 -25.56 -6.73 -26.10
C MET A 350 -24.59 -5.54 -26.06
N ASP A 351 -25.10 -4.30 -26.09
CA ASP A 351 -24.28 -3.09 -26.04
C ASP A 351 -23.65 -2.92 -24.64
N LEU A 352 -24.40 -3.27 -23.59
CA LEU A 352 -23.99 -3.26 -22.20
C LEU A 352 -22.94 -4.34 -21.91
N GLU A 353 -23.17 -5.59 -22.32
CA GLU A 353 -22.24 -6.71 -22.11
C GLU A 353 -20.90 -6.46 -22.80
N LYS A 354 -20.93 -5.89 -24.01
CA LYS A 354 -19.70 -5.49 -24.71
C LYS A 354 -18.92 -4.43 -23.93
N SER A 355 -19.61 -3.47 -23.32
CA SER A 355 -18.98 -2.46 -22.46
C SER A 355 -18.42 -3.08 -21.18
N ALA A 356 -19.23 -3.90 -20.50
CA ALA A 356 -18.87 -4.58 -19.27
C ALA A 356 -17.66 -5.49 -19.46
N LYS A 357 -17.54 -6.18 -20.61
CA LYS A 357 -16.38 -7.00 -20.94
C LYS A 357 -15.08 -6.19 -20.97
N THR A 358 -15.05 -5.08 -21.70
CA THR A 358 -13.87 -4.21 -21.76
C THR A 358 -13.52 -3.62 -20.38
N ILE A 359 -14.53 -3.24 -19.58
CA ILE A 359 -14.31 -2.73 -18.23
C ILE A 359 -13.76 -3.82 -17.31
N SER A 360 -14.28 -5.04 -17.40
CA SER A 360 -13.84 -6.21 -16.65
C SER A 360 -12.37 -6.53 -16.95
N GLU A 361 -11.99 -6.56 -18.23
CA GLU A 361 -10.61 -6.80 -18.68
C GLU A 361 -9.65 -5.72 -18.15
N ASN A 362 -10.02 -4.44 -18.30
CA ASN A 362 -9.20 -3.33 -17.81
C ASN A 362 -9.03 -3.37 -16.27
N ARG A 363 -10.08 -3.70 -15.53
CA ARG A 363 -10.02 -3.81 -14.07
C ARG A 363 -9.15 -4.97 -13.61
N LEU A 364 -9.19 -6.09 -14.32
CA LEU A 364 -8.34 -7.24 -14.01
C LEU A 364 -6.86 -6.89 -14.26
N ASP A 365 -6.55 -6.20 -15.36
CA ASP A 365 -5.21 -5.71 -15.67
C ASP A 365 -4.72 -4.66 -14.65
N ASP A 366 -5.58 -3.73 -14.23
CA ASP A 366 -5.29 -2.77 -13.17
C ASP A 366 -4.97 -3.48 -11.84
N LEU A 367 -5.75 -4.50 -11.46
CA LEU A 367 -5.52 -5.32 -10.27
C LEU A 367 -4.14 -6.01 -10.33
N TYR A 368 -3.77 -6.58 -11.47
CA TYR A 368 -2.46 -7.17 -11.65
C TYR A 368 -1.34 -6.14 -11.50
N LYS A 369 -1.45 -4.97 -12.16
CA LYS A 369 -0.43 -3.92 -12.08
C LYS A 369 -0.26 -3.38 -10.66
N GLU A 370 -1.35 -3.21 -9.93
CA GLU A 370 -1.34 -2.65 -8.58
C GLU A 370 -0.68 -3.60 -7.58
N TYR A 371 -1.00 -4.89 -7.65
CA TYR A 371 -0.62 -5.85 -6.61
C TYR A 371 0.52 -6.79 -6.97
N LYS A 372 0.96 -6.89 -8.24
CA LYS A 372 2.06 -7.80 -8.65
C LYS A 372 3.37 -7.60 -7.90
N HIS A 373 3.65 -6.39 -7.42
CA HIS A 373 4.85 -6.14 -6.60
C HIS A 373 4.71 -6.64 -5.16
N ILE A 374 3.48 -6.71 -4.64
CA ILE A 374 3.16 -7.12 -3.26
C ILE A 374 2.85 -8.61 -3.18
N PHE A 375 2.19 -9.12 -4.23
CA PHE A 375 1.77 -10.49 -4.48
C PHE A 375 2.20 -10.91 -5.92
N PRO A 376 3.50 -11.20 -6.14
CA PRO A 376 4.04 -11.73 -7.39
C PRO A 376 3.25 -12.84 -8.08
N MET A 377 2.57 -13.71 -7.32
CA MET A 377 1.77 -14.82 -7.87
C MET A 377 0.31 -14.49 -8.19
N ILE A 378 -0.12 -13.22 -8.08
CA ILE A 378 -1.53 -12.83 -8.22
C ILE A 378 -2.16 -13.29 -9.55
N GLU A 379 -1.42 -13.18 -10.66
CA GLU A 379 -1.89 -13.62 -11.99
C GLU A 379 -2.13 -15.14 -12.02
N GLN A 380 -1.18 -15.93 -11.52
CA GLN A 380 -1.31 -17.39 -11.46
C GLN A 380 -2.48 -17.78 -10.54
N SER A 381 -2.57 -17.18 -9.36
CA SER A 381 -3.62 -17.46 -8.38
C SER A 381 -5.02 -17.16 -8.92
N ILE A 382 -5.22 -16.00 -9.56
CA ILE A 382 -6.51 -15.62 -10.13
C ILE A 382 -6.86 -16.50 -11.33
N SER A 383 -5.89 -16.87 -12.16
CA SER A 383 -6.13 -17.70 -13.35
C SER A 383 -6.72 -19.08 -13.02
N MET A 384 -6.53 -19.61 -11.81
CA MET A 384 -7.12 -20.88 -11.39
C MET A 384 -8.64 -20.87 -11.35
N PHE A 385 -9.22 -19.69 -11.17
CA PHE A 385 -10.67 -19.49 -11.11
C PHE A 385 -11.28 -19.23 -12.49
N ALA A 386 -10.47 -19.03 -13.54
CA ALA A 386 -10.97 -18.79 -14.89
C ALA A 386 -11.78 -19.98 -15.41
N ASN A 387 -12.88 -19.69 -16.13
CA ASN A 387 -13.81 -20.70 -16.66
C ASN A 387 -14.49 -21.59 -15.60
N ARG A 388 -14.53 -21.16 -14.33
CA ARG A 388 -15.20 -21.87 -13.23
C ARG A 388 -16.44 -21.13 -12.72
N ASN A 389 -17.13 -21.75 -11.76
CA ASN A 389 -18.20 -21.09 -11.02
C ASN A 389 -17.61 -19.93 -10.19
N PRO A 390 -18.19 -18.71 -10.20
CA PRO A 390 -17.73 -17.63 -9.35
C PRO A 390 -17.94 -17.87 -7.86
N GLU A 391 -18.90 -18.72 -7.48
CA GLU A 391 -19.09 -19.14 -6.09
C GLU A 391 -18.28 -20.41 -5.83
N VAL A 392 -17.38 -20.35 -4.84
CA VAL A 392 -16.50 -21.44 -4.44
C VAL A 392 -16.48 -21.57 -2.93
N LEU A 393 -16.35 -22.79 -2.41
CA LEU A 393 -16.14 -23.01 -0.98
C LEU A 393 -14.69 -22.67 -0.61
N MET A 394 -14.48 -22.24 0.63
CA MET A 394 -13.14 -21.98 1.17
C MET A 394 -12.18 -23.17 0.95
N THR A 395 -12.63 -24.40 1.21
CA THR A 395 -11.83 -25.62 0.98
C THR A 395 -11.43 -25.80 -0.49
N GLU A 396 -12.37 -25.60 -1.42
CA GLU A 396 -12.11 -25.73 -2.85
C GLU A 396 -11.13 -24.64 -3.33
N ALA A 397 -11.30 -23.40 -2.87
CA ALA A 397 -10.39 -22.31 -3.19
C ALA A 397 -8.96 -22.60 -2.68
N CYS A 398 -8.83 -23.15 -1.48
CA CYS A 398 -7.57 -23.60 -0.93
C CYS A 398 -6.91 -24.69 -1.79
N GLU A 399 -7.65 -25.72 -2.20
CA GLU A 399 -7.15 -26.80 -3.06
C GLU A 399 -6.63 -26.25 -4.41
N LEU A 400 -7.40 -25.37 -5.06
CA LEU A 400 -7.00 -24.73 -6.32
C LEU A 400 -5.74 -23.88 -6.20
N LEU A 401 -5.63 -23.11 -5.13
CA LEU A 401 -4.45 -22.27 -4.88
C LEU A 401 -3.22 -23.11 -4.51
N GLN A 402 -3.42 -24.25 -3.85
CA GLN A 402 -2.36 -25.21 -3.59
C GLN A 402 -1.83 -25.85 -4.88
N GLU A 403 -2.70 -26.21 -5.82
CA GLU A 403 -2.29 -26.68 -7.15
C GLU A 403 -1.48 -25.60 -7.91
N ALA A 404 -1.94 -24.34 -7.88
CA ALA A 404 -1.19 -23.22 -8.47
C ALA A 404 0.18 -23.01 -7.81
N ALA A 405 0.27 -23.19 -6.49
CA ALA A 405 1.53 -23.12 -5.77
C ALA A 405 2.51 -24.20 -6.23
N ILE A 406 2.03 -25.43 -6.42
CA ILE A 406 2.84 -26.59 -6.82
C ILE A 406 3.29 -26.48 -8.28
N HIS A 407 2.42 -26.03 -9.19
CA HIS A 407 2.69 -26.03 -10.63
C HIS A 407 3.08 -24.67 -11.22
N GLY A 408 2.85 -23.57 -10.50
CA GLY A 408 2.89 -22.20 -11.02
C GLY A 408 4.11 -21.35 -10.66
N ALA A 409 4.97 -21.80 -9.73
CA ALA A 409 6.16 -21.03 -9.33
C ALA A 409 7.25 -21.06 -10.43
N LYS A 410 7.13 -20.15 -11.41
CA LYS A 410 8.09 -20.01 -12.52
C LYS A 410 9.26 -19.06 -12.21
N SER A 411 9.16 -18.28 -11.14
CA SER A 411 10.20 -17.35 -10.69
C SER A 411 10.60 -17.64 -9.25
N ILE A 412 11.82 -17.24 -8.90
CA ILE A 412 12.39 -17.44 -7.56
C ILE A 412 11.59 -16.66 -6.50
N GLU A 413 11.11 -15.47 -6.85
CA GLU A 413 10.29 -14.59 -6.00
C GLU A 413 8.95 -15.25 -5.68
N ALA A 414 8.31 -15.86 -6.68
CA ALA A 414 7.09 -16.64 -6.49
C ALA A 414 7.31 -17.84 -5.54
N THR A 415 8.41 -18.58 -5.71
CA THR A 415 8.75 -19.70 -4.80
C THR A 415 9.00 -19.22 -3.36
N MET A 416 9.66 -18.08 -3.17
CA MET A 416 9.84 -17.49 -1.84
C MET A 416 8.52 -17.08 -1.21
N GLU A 417 7.63 -16.47 -1.98
CA GLU A 417 6.32 -16.07 -1.49
C GLU A 417 5.49 -17.28 -1.03
N LEU A 418 5.51 -18.39 -1.77
CA LEU A 418 4.89 -19.65 -1.34
C LEU A 418 5.53 -20.23 -0.06
N ALA A 419 6.86 -20.17 0.04
CA ALA A 419 7.57 -20.59 1.25
C ALA A 419 7.20 -19.71 2.47
N ILE A 420 6.75 -18.47 2.26
CA ILE A 420 6.31 -17.54 3.31
C ILE A 420 4.80 -17.66 3.57
N LEU A 421 3.97 -17.83 2.55
CA LEU A 421 2.50 -17.89 2.65
C LEU A 421 1.99 -19.33 2.74
N SER A 422 2.81 -20.29 3.19
CA SER A 422 2.66 -21.76 3.04
C SER A 422 1.33 -22.44 3.37
N GLN A 423 0.30 -21.72 3.81
CA GLN A 423 -1.05 -22.22 4.00
C GLN A 423 -1.96 -21.64 2.90
N PRO A 424 -2.69 -22.47 2.14
CA PRO A 424 -3.60 -21.99 1.09
C PRO A 424 -4.62 -20.93 1.56
N GLU A 425 -5.01 -20.98 2.83
CA GLU A 425 -5.88 -19.99 3.49
C GLU A 425 -5.29 -18.59 3.45
N ASP A 426 -3.97 -18.45 3.55
CA ASP A 426 -3.29 -17.16 3.49
C ASP A 426 -3.36 -16.54 2.09
N LEU A 427 -3.33 -17.37 1.05
CA LEU A 427 -3.53 -16.92 -0.34
C LEU A 427 -4.99 -16.48 -0.56
N VAL A 428 -5.96 -17.21 0.00
CA VAL A 428 -7.37 -16.77 -0.04
C VAL A 428 -7.54 -15.44 0.69
N ARG A 429 -6.95 -15.29 1.88
CA ARG A 429 -6.98 -14.02 2.64
C ARG A 429 -6.35 -12.88 1.87
N ALA A 430 -5.26 -13.14 1.15
CA ALA A 430 -4.63 -12.14 0.28
C ALA A 430 -5.56 -11.76 -0.89
N LEU A 431 -6.17 -12.73 -1.56
CA LEU A 431 -7.14 -12.48 -2.65
C LEU A 431 -8.41 -11.77 -2.16
N TYR A 432 -8.89 -12.10 -0.97
CA TYR A 432 -9.95 -11.34 -0.30
C TYR A 432 -9.50 -9.90 -0.04
N GLY A 433 -8.31 -9.69 0.52
CA GLY A 433 -7.78 -8.37 0.84
C GLY A 433 -7.55 -7.45 -0.37
N VAL A 434 -7.25 -8.00 -1.55
CA VAL A 434 -7.13 -7.20 -2.78
C VAL A 434 -8.48 -7.00 -3.49
N GLY A 435 -9.58 -7.49 -2.91
CA GLY A 435 -10.93 -7.32 -3.44
C GLY A 435 -11.33 -8.32 -4.52
N PHE A 436 -10.55 -9.38 -4.72
CA PHE A 436 -10.88 -10.43 -5.67
C PHE A 436 -12.02 -11.31 -5.16
N PHE A 437 -11.98 -11.70 -3.87
CA PHE A 437 -13.03 -12.46 -3.21
C PHE A 437 -13.88 -11.60 -2.28
N GLY A 438 -15.16 -11.97 -2.19
CA GLY A 438 -16.06 -11.62 -1.10
C GLY A 438 -16.42 -12.86 -0.30
N VAL A 439 -16.74 -12.69 0.98
CA VAL A 439 -17.15 -13.77 1.88
C VAL A 439 -18.64 -13.62 2.15
N PHE A 440 -19.38 -14.73 2.11
CA PHE A 440 -20.78 -14.73 2.48
C PHE A 440 -20.93 -14.54 3.99
N ASP A 441 -21.57 -13.45 4.39
CA ASP A 441 -21.99 -13.20 5.76
C ASP A 441 -23.41 -13.72 5.98
N THR A 442 -23.53 -14.68 6.90
CA THR A 442 -24.81 -15.31 7.24
C THR A 442 -25.74 -14.38 8.03
N ALA A 443 -25.20 -13.35 8.71
CA ALA A 443 -25.99 -12.40 9.48
C ALA A 443 -26.73 -11.41 8.58
N THR A 444 -26.05 -10.89 7.56
CA THR A 444 -26.65 -10.00 6.56
C THR A 444 -27.27 -10.73 5.37
N GLY A 445 -26.96 -12.02 5.19
CA GLY A 445 -27.42 -12.82 4.04
C GLY A 445 -26.71 -12.46 2.74
N SER A 446 -25.50 -11.90 2.83
CA SER A 446 -24.90 -11.16 1.72
C SER A 446 -23.40 -11.37 1.55
N TYR A 447 -22.85 -11.07 0.37
CA TYR A 447 -21.41 -11.15 0.14
C TYR A 447 -20.72 -9.83 0.50
N VAL A 448 -19.77 -9.91 1.44
CA VAL A 448 -18.94 -8.79 1.89
C VAL A 448 -17.59 -8.86 1.19
N PHE A 449 -17.22 -7.81 0.48
CA PHE A 449 -15.94 -7.72 -0.23
C PHE A 449 -14.95 -6.79 0.50
N SER A 450 -13.68 -7.18 0.53
CA SER A 450 -12.60 -6.33 1.05
C SER A 450 -11.81 -5.72 -0.08
N HIS A 451 -12.19 -4.52 -0.50
CA HIS A 451 -11.58 -3.91 -1.67
C HIS A 451 -10.34 -3.05 -1.38
N ASP A 452 -9.78 -3.14 -0.17
CA ASP A 452 -8.80 -2.18 0.35
C ASP A 452 -7.93 -2.79 1.49
N GLY A 453 -7.68 -4.10 1.47
CA GLY A 453 -6.70 -4.77 2.34
C GLY A 453 -7.18 -5.21 3.73
N ARG A 454 -8.48 -5.09 4.06
CA ARG A 454 -9.07 -5.45 5.36
C ARG A 454 -8.84 -6.94 5.66
N ARG A 455 -8.57 -7.27 6.93
CA ARG A 455 -8.83 -8.61 7.46
C ARG A 455 -10.34 -8.81 7.54
N PRO A 456 -10.89 -9.96 7.14
CA PRO A 456 -12.29 -10.20 7.44
C PRO A 456 -12.49 -10.17 8.95
N ASP A 457 -13.61 -9.61 9.38
CA ASP A 457 -13.99 -9.56 10.79
C ASP A 457 -14.31 -10.95 11.33
N THR A 458 -14.65 -11.87 10.43
CA THR A 458 -14.85 -13.29 10.68
C THR A 458 -13.63 -14.09 10.28
N ASP A 459 -13.21 -15.02 11.15
CA ASP A 459 -12.25 -16.03 10.77
C ASP A 459 -12.81 -16.86 9.61
N PHE A 460 -11.97 -17.13 8.60
CA PHE A 460 -12.39 -17.99 7.49
C PHE A 460 -12.58 -19.42 7.98
N GLU A 461 -13.83 -19.89 7.96
CA GLU A 461 -14.16 -21.29 8.22
C GLU A 461 -14.14 -22.11 6.91
N PRO A 462 -13.87 -23.43 6.97
CA PRO A 462 -13.82 -24.30 5.78
C PRO A 462 -15.12 -24.32 4.96
N ASN A 463 -16.27 -24.10 5.60
CA ASN A 463 -17.59 -24.10 4.98
C ASN A 463 -18.03 -22.72 4.44
N HIS A 464 -17.22 -21.67 4.63
CA HIS A 464 -17.55 -20.35 4.13
C HIS A 464 -17.60 -20.34 2.61
N LYS A 465 -18.62 -19.65 2.09
CA LYS A 465 -18.79 -19.40 0.67
C LYS A 465 -18.03 -18.14 0.27
N LEU A 466 -17.25 -18.26 -0.78
CA LEU A 466 -16.53 -17.17 -1.40
C LEU A 466 -17.17 -16.86 -2.75
N LEU A 467 -17.20 -15.58 -3.11
CA LEU A 467 -17.64 -15.12 -4.41
C LEU A 467 -16.52 -14.34 -5.08
N VAL A 468 -16.12 -14.74 -6.28
CA VAL A 468 -15.28 -13.88 -7.14
C VAL A 468 -16.05 -12.61 -7.42
N HIS A 469 -15.43 -11.44 -7.26
CA HIS A 469 -16.15 -10.18 -7.42
C HIS A 469 -16.77 -10.05 -8.84
N PRO A 470 -18.06 -9.67 -8.98
CA PRO A 470 -18.79 -9.61 -10.25
C PRO A 470 -18.08 -8.87 -11.38
N CYS A 471 -17.29 -7.85 -11.05
CA CYS A 471 -16.57 -7.09 -12.06
C CYS A 471 -15.47 -7.87 -12.79
N TYR A 472 -15.06 -9.05 -12.32
CA TYR A 472 -14.03 -9.89 -12.97
C TYR A 472 -14.62 -11.04 -13.78
N TRP A 473 -15.94 -11.27 -13.70
CA TRP A 473 -16.57 -12.46 -14.27
C TRP A 473 -16.38 -12.59 -15.77
N MET A 474 -16.55 -11.49 -16.50
CA MET A 474 -16.40 -11.48 -17.95
C MET A 474 -14.94 -11.65 -18.38
N ALA A 475 -13.99 -11.01 -17.70
CA ALA A 475 -12.56 -11.15 -17.98
C ALA A 475 -12.05 -12.58 -17.74
N LEU A 476 -12.62 -13.27 -16.75
CA LEU A 476 -12.26 -14.65 -16.40
C LEU A 476 -13.13 -15.70 -17.08
N SER A 477 -14.09 -15.30 -17.92
CA SER A 477 -15.04 -16.20 -18.59
C SER A 477 -15.75 -17.16 -17.63
N LEU A 478 -16.16 -16.69 -16.45
CA LEU A 478 -16.78 -17.53 -15.42
C LEU A 478 -18.13 -18.09 -15.89
N THR A 479 -18.50 -19.28 -15.39
CA THR A 479 -19.65 -20.05 -15.92
C THR A 479 -21.01 -19.48 -15.56
N LYS A 480 -21.09 -18.60 -14.55
CA LYS A 480 -22.33 -17.92 -14.13
C LYS A 480 -22.31 -16.50 -14.71
N ASN A 481 -23.28 -16.20 -15.59
CA ASN A 481 -23.42 -14.88 -16.21
C ASN A 481 -24.36 -13.94 -15.43
N SER A 482 -24.99 -14.41 -14.35
CA SER A 482 -25.89 -13.61 -13.53
C SER A 482 -25.94 -14.05 -12.06
N LEU A 483 -25.84 -13.10 -11.13
CA LEU A 483 -26.20 -13.30 -9.72
C LEU A 483 -27.73 -13.36 -9.56
N ASN A 484 -28.19 -14.06 -8.53
CA ASN A 484 -29.58 -13.97 -8.14
C ASN A 484 -29.89 -12.50 -7.75
N PRO A 485 -31.04 -11.93 -8.13
CA PRO A 485 -31.32 -10.50 -7.90
C PRO A 485 -31.23 -10.06 -6.43
N GLU A 486 -31.58 -10.95 -5.49
CA GLU A 486 -31.47 -10.71 -4.05
C GLU A 486 -30.00 -10.68 -3.60
N GLU A 487 -29.19 -11.66 -4.02
CA GLU A 487 -27.73 -11.71 -3.73
C GLU A 487 -26.97 -10.48 -4.27
N ALA A 488 -27.41 -9.93 -5.40
CA ALA A 488 -26.81 -8.76 -6.02
C ALA A 488 -27.21 -7.44 -5.34
N ALA A 489 -28.38 -7.38 -4.70
CA ALA A 489 -28.88 -6.21 -3.98
C ALA A 489 -28.14 -6.01 -2.65
N ASP A 490 -27.65 -7.10 -2.06
CA ASP A 490 -27.03 -7.07 -0.74
C ASP A 490 -25.50 -7.09 -0.78
N ILE A 491 -24.85 -6.96 -1.95
CA ILE A 491 -23.38 -6.77 -2.02
C ILE A 491 -23.03 -5.44 -1.34
N ASN A 492 -22.83 -5.50 -0.03
CA ASN A 492 -22.46 -4.38 0.80
C ASN A 492 -20.93 -4.29 0.78
N ASP A 493 -20.43 -3.29 0.06
CA ASP A 493 -19.11 -2.73 0.36
C ASP A 493 -19.21 -2.19 1.80
N GLU A 494 -18.78 -2.95 2.81
CA GLU A 494 -18.81 -2.50 4.20
C GLU A 494 -18.04 -1.16 4.31
N TYR A 495 -18.76 -0.09 4.69
CA TYR A 495 -18.21 1.26 4.84
C TYR A 495 -17.65 1.54 6.24
N GLU A 496 -17.76 0.59 7.19
CA GLU A 496 -17.17 0.65 8.53
C GLU A 496 -15.92 -0.22 8.58
N ILE A 497 -14.76 0.41 8.77
CA ILE A 497 -13.48 -0.25 8.44
C ILE A 497 -12.34 0.19 9.36
N LYS A 498 -11.70 -0.81 10.01
CA LYS A 498 -10.30 -0.82 10.44
C LYS A 498 -9.54 -1.78 9.51
N VAL A 499 -8.43 -1.35 8.91
CA VAL A 499 -7.60 -2.21 8.03
C VAL A 499 -6.18 -2.34 8.53
N SER A 500 -5.69 -3.55 8.35
CA SER A 500 -4.32 -3.96 8.49
C SER A 500 -3.99 -4.77 7.21
N SER A 501 -2.99 -4.36 6.42
CA SER A 501 -2.71 -4.97 5.10
C SER A 501 -2.27 -6.41 5.26
N VAL A 502 -3.10 -7.37 4.83
CA VAL A 502 -2.89 -8.79 5.14
C VAL A 502 -1.54 -9.32 4.62
N THR A 503 -1.14 -9.01 3.39
CA THR A 503 0.06 -9.64 2.79
C THR A 503 1.38 -9.21 3.43
N PRO A 504 1.67 -7.90 3.62
CA PRO A 504 2.87 -7.46 4.35
C PRO A 504 2.83 -7.82 5.83
N GLU A 505 1.66 -7.75 6.48
CA GLU A 505 1.55 -8.07 7.90
C GLU A 505 1.62 -9.55 8.19
N LEU A 506 1.03 -10.40 7.36
CA LEU A 506 1.14 -11.85 7.48
C LEU A 506 2.58 -12.29 7.22
N ARG A 507 3.23 -11.72 6.18
CA ARG A 507 4.67 -11.87 5.94
C ARG A 507 5.47 -11.43 7.19
N ASN A 508 5.20 -10.25 7.73
CA ASN A 508 5.86 -9.71 8.93
C ASN A 508 5.57 -10.53 10.18
N SER A 509 4.35 -11.03 10.33
CA SER A 509 3.86 -11.82 11.46
C SER A 509 4.50 -13.19 11.45
N ARG A 510 4.50 -13.89 10.31
CA ARG A 510 5.14 -15.21 10.20
C ARG A 510 6.66 -15.13 10.35
N LEU A 511 7.31 -14.20 9.64
CA LEU A 511 8.76 -13.98 9.79
C LEU A 511 9.08 -13.52 11.22
N GLY A 512 8.23 -12.67 11.81
CA GLY A 512 8.35 -12.23 13.20
C GLY A 512 8.18 -13.36 14.22
N ARG A 513 7.22 -14.25 14.01
CA ARG A 513 6.97 -15.44 14.81
C ARG A 513 8.17 -16.38 14.77
N LEU A 514 8.67 -16.75 13.58
CA LEU A 514 9.86 -17.58 13.44
C LEU A 514 11.10 -16.95 14.11
N ILE A 515 11.30 -15.63 13.95
CA ILE A 515 12.38 -14.91 14.64
C ILE A 515 12.18 -14.92 16.17
N SER A 516 10.95 -14.87 16.65
CA SER A 516 10.63 -14.92 18.08
C SER A 516 10.76 -16.33 18.65
N GLU A 517 10.35 -17.37 17.91
CA GLU A 517 10.47 -18.78 18.30
C GLU A 517 11.93 -19.14 18.62
N LEU A 518 12.89 -18.63 17.83
CA LEU A 518 14.32 -18.81 18.09
C LEU A 518 14.72 -18.42 19.53
N ARG A 519 14.11 -17.36 20.09
CA ARG A 519 14.39 -16.86 21.44
C ARG A 519 13.82 -17.75 22.54
N ASN A 520 12.80 -18.54 22.21
CA ASN A 520 12.11 -19.42 23.17
C ASN A 520 12.69 -20.84 23.20
N ILE A 521 13.49 -21.22 22.19
CA ILE A 521 14.14 -22.54 22.15
C ILE A 521 15.34 -22.54 23.10
N SER A 522 15.33 -23.43 24.10
CA SER A 522 16.43 -23.60 25.07
C SER A 522 17.72 -24.06 24.39
N GLU A 523 18.87 -23.43 24.72
CA GLU A 523 20.19 -23.89 24.26
C GLU A 523 20.56 -25.26 24.88
N GLY A 524 21.42 -26.00 24.19
CA GLY A 524 21.89 -27.33 24.57
C GLY A 524 20.98 -28.45 24.09
N GLN A 525 21.15 -29.63 24.69
CA GLN A 525 20.49 -30.86 24.23
C GLN A 525 18.96 -30.81 24.35
N THR A 526 18.45 -30.11 25.36
CA THR A 526 17.01 -30.05 25.66
C THR A 526 16.19 -29.43 24.54
N GLY A 527 16.73 -28.44 23.81
CA GLY A 527 16.07 -27.80 22.68
C GLY A 527 16.67 -28.16 21.32
N SER A 528 17.52 -29.19 21.21
CA SER A 528 18.24 -29.52 19.97
C SER A 528 17.29 -29.85 18.82
N SER A 529 16.27 -30.68 19.10
CA SER A 529 15.27 -31.07 18.10
C SER A 529 14.47 -29.86 17.59
N ASP A 530 14.05 -28.96 18.49
CA ASP A 530 13.31 -27.76 18.12
C ASP A 530 14.18 -26.79 17.32
N PHE A 531 15.46 -26.69 17.65
CA PHE A 531 16.42 -25.87 16.91
C PHE A 531 16.73 -26.42 15.52
N GLU A 532 16.85 -27.73 15.37
CA GLU A 532 16.98 -28.39 14.06
C GLU A 532 15.76 -28.12 13.18
N GLN A 533 14.56 -28.29 13.73
CA GLN A 533 13.32 -28.00 13.02
C GLN A 533 13.22 -26.52 12.62
N TRP A 534 13.59 -25.62 13.54
CA TRP A 534 13.66 -24.19 13.25
C TRP A 534 14.66 -23.86 12.13
N CYS A 535 15.83 -24.49 12.14
CA CYS A 535 16.84 -24.29 11.09
C CYS A 535 16.33 -24.71 9.72
N VAL A 536 15.59 -25.83 9.63
CA VAL A 536 14.99 -26.31 8.38
C VAL A 536 14.03 -25.28 7.81
N GLU A 537 13.11 -24.78 8.64
CA GLU A 537 12.12 -23.79 8.22
C GLU A 537 12.79 -22.46 7.83
N ALA A 538 13.79 -22.03 8.61
CA ALA A 538 14.58 -20.85 8.29
C ALA A 538 15.32 -20.99 6.94
N LEU A 539 15.93 -22.15 6.66
CA LEU A 539 16.64 -22.43 5.41
C LEU A 539 15.68 -22.52 4.22
N LYS A 540 14.51 -23.16 4.39
CA LYS A 540 13.45 -23.20 3.37
C LYS A 540 13.00 -21.81 2.96
N ILE A 541 12.85 -20.89 3.92
CA ILE A 541 12.45 -19.51 3.64
C ILE A 541 13.61 -18.71 3.04
N CYS A 542 14.79 -18.73 3.67
CA CYS A 542 15.94 -17.90 3.27
C CYS A 542 16.44 -18.23 1.86
N PHE A 543 16.32 -19.49 1.45
CA PHE A 543 16.90 -20.00 0.20
C PHE A 543 15.86 -20.66 -0.73
N ALA A 544 14.58 -20.34 -0.56
CA ALA A 544 13.51 -20.82 -1.43
C ALA A 544 13.82 -20.52 -2.91
N GLY A 545 13.59 -21.49 -3.80
CA GLY A 545 13.90 -21.36 -5.23
C GLY A 545 15.39 -21.44 -5.58
N ARG A 546 16.29 -21.48 -4.59
CA ARG A 546 17.74 -21.72 -4.79
C ARG A 546 18.15 -23.11 -4.35
N LEU A 547 17.60 -23.54 -3.22
CA LEU A 547 17.73 -24.89 -2.70
C LEU A 547 16.38 -25.60 -2.81
N ASN A 548 16.40 -26.88 -3.18
CA ASN A 548 15.21 -27.73 -3.22
C ASN A 548 15.40 -28.97 -2.34
N ASN A 549 14.32 -29.68 -2.01
CA ASN A 549 14.35 -30.89 -1.20
C ASN A 549 15.12 -30.73 0.12
N ILE A 550 14.96 -29.58 0.79
CA ILE A 550 15.57 -29.35 2.10
C ILE A 550 14.90 -30.28 3.12
N ALA A 551 15.64 -31.27 3.61
CA ALA A 551 15.10 -32.32 4.46
C ALA A 551 16.00 -32.60 5.68
N LEU A 552 15.35 -32.89 6.81
CA LEU A 552 16.00 -33.41 8.02
C LEU A 552 16.41 -34.85 7.81
N HIS A 553 17.64 -35.18 8.18
CA HIS A 553 18.15 -36.54 8.29
C HIS A 553 17.85 -37.40 7.06
N ALA A 554 18.09 -36.87 5.86
CA ALA A 554 17.81 -37.59 4.61
C ALA A 554 18.52 -38.96 4.48
N ASN A 555 19.52 -39.25 5.34
CA ASN A 555 20.25 -40.52 5.41
C ASN A 555 20.11 -41.20 6.78
N LYS A 556 18.88 -41.48 7.23
CA LYS A 556 18.60 -42.06 8.57
C LYS A 556 19.35 -43.38 8.86
N ASP A 557 19.70 -44.14 7.83
CA ASP A 557 20.33 -45.47 7.95
C ASP A 557 21.87 -45.46 7.86
N SER A 558 22.49 -44.27 7.79
CA SER A 558 23.95 -44.14 7.65
C SER A 558 24.64 -43.86 9.00
N VAL A 559 25.84 -44.43 9.18
CA VAL A 559 26.69 -44.21 10.38
C VAL A 559 27.01 -42.73 10.61
N ASN A 560 27.07 -41.95 9.53
CA ASN A 560 27.31 -40.52 9.52
C ASN A 560 26.01 -39.76 9.20
N ARG A 561 25.06 -39.76 10.15
CA ARG A 561 23.81 -39.00 10.04
C ARG A 561 24.14 -37.51 9.85
N ARG A 562 23.52 -36.91 8.84
CA ARG A 562 23.63 -35.48 8.52
C ARG A 562 22.35 -34.80 8.99
N ASP A 563 22.46 -33.58 9.49
CA ASP A 563 21.30 -32.89 10.06
C ASP A 563 20.36 -32.43 8.96
N ILE A 564 20.81 -31.53 8.07
CA ILE A 564 19.97 -30.99 7.00
C ILE A 564 20.73 -31.05 5.67
N ILE A 565 20.04 -31.51 4.62
CA ILE A 565 20.56 -31.56 3.24
C ILE A 565 19.60 -30.81 2.32
N GLY A 566 20.13 -29.99 1.42
CA GLY A 566 19.37 -29.35 0.34
C GLY A 566 20.05 -29.52 -1.02
N THR A 567 19.26 -29.71 -2.07
CA THR A 567 19.74 -29.79 -3.45
C THR A 567 19.97 -28.38 -4.00
N ASN A 568 21.19 -28.10 -4.46
CA ASN A 568 21.55 -26.85 -5.10
C ASN A 568 20.99 -26.81 -6.54
N LEU A 569 20.12 -25.83 -6.83
CA LEU A 569 19.52 -25.65 -8.16
C LEU A 569 20.39 -24.79 -9.11
N ALA A 570 21.49 -24.20 -8.62
CA ALA A 570 22.41 -23.35 -9.38
C ALA A 570 21.72 -22.21 -10.15
N GLN A 571 20.68 -21.60 -9.57
CA GLN A 571 19.90 -20.55 -10.21
C GLN A 571 20.56 -19.17 -10.14
N THR A 572 21.18 -18.82 -9.02
CA THR A 572 21.78 -17.48 -8.80
C THR A 572 23.30 -17.51 -8.84
N THR A 573 23.93 -16.34 -8.94
CA THR A 573 25.39 -16.20 -9.06
C THR A 573 26.14 -16.89 -7.92
N PHE A 574 25.67 -16.75 -6.67
CA PHE A 574 26.28 -17.42 -5.52
C PHE A 574 26.16 -18.94 -5.61
N TRP A 575 24.97 -19.48 -5.91
CA TRP A 575 24.77 -20.92 -5.96
C TRP A 575 25.42 -21.59 -7.17
N LYS A 576 25.58 -20.88 -8.30
CA LYS A 576 26.42 -21.28 -9.43
C LYS A 576 27.89 -21.36 -9.05
N ARG A 577 28.39 -20.41 -8.25
CA ARG A 577 29.76 -20.42 -7.71
C ARG A 577 29.96 -21.63 -6.79
N VAL A 578 29.00 -21.91 -5.89
CA VAL A 578 29.04 -23.09 -5.01
C VAL A 578 29.10 -24.40 -5.81
N GLU A 579 28.29 -24.54 -6.87
CA GLU A 579 28.35 -25.74 -7.71
C GLU A 579 29.67 -25.83 -8.48
N LYS A 580 30.13 -24.74 -9.12
CA LYS A 580 31.29 -24.77 -10.01
C LYS A 580 32.62 -24.84 -9.27
N ASP A 581 32.81 -24.01 -8.26
CA ASP A 581 34.11 -23.83 -7.60
C ASP A 581 34.32 -24.88 -6.50
N TYR A 582 33.23 -25.34 -5.89
CA TYR A 582 33.26 -26.27 -4.76
C TYR A 582 32.67 -27.65 -5.08
N ASN A 583 32.17 -27.87 -6.30
CA ASN A 583 31.57 -29.14 -6.76
C ASN A 583 30.44 -29.65 -5.85
N ALA A 584 29.68 -28.74 -5.23
CA ALA A 584 28.65 -29.07 -4.26
C ALA A 584 27.24 -28.95 -4.88
N ARG A 585 26.68 -30.10 -5.25
CA ARG A 585 25.29 -30.23 -5.72
C ARG A 585 24.30 -30.51 -4.60
N GLN A 586 24.78 -31.12 -3.52
CA GLN A 586 24.04 -31.35 -2.28
C GLN A 586 24.71 -30.56 -1.17
N ILE A 587 23.98 -29.63 -0.57
CA ILE A 587 24.50 -28.73 0.46
C ILE A 587 24.18 -29.30 1.82
N VAL A 588 25.22 -29.46 2.64
CA VAL A 588 25.09 -29.94 4.02
C VAL A 588 25.05 -28.75 4.97
N PHE A 589 24.06 -28.74 5.85
CA PHE A 589 23.99 -27.88 7.01
C PHE A 589 24.01 -28.76 8.26
N GLU A 590 25.09 -28.67 9.03
CA GLU A 590 25.22 -29.28 10.35
C GLU A 590 24.74 -28.29 11.40
N VAL A 591 23.95 -28.74 12.38
CA VAL A 591 23.27 -27.86 13.33
C VAL A 591 23.76 -28.16 14.74
N LYS A 592 24.23 -27.12 15.45
CA LYS A 592 24.65 -27.20 16.85
C LYS A 592 23.88 -26.19 17.69
N ASN A 593 23.01 -26.68 18.57
CA ASN A 593 22.19 -25.82 19.45
C ASN A 593 22.97 -25.23 20.64
N TYR A 594 24.20 -24.76 20.44
CA TYR A 594 25.00 -24.12 21.48
C TYR A 594 26.01 -23.14 20.87
N GLN A 595 26.56 -22.29 21.72
CA GLN A 595 27.60 -21.31 21.37
C GLN A 595 29.00 -21.94 21.48
N ASN A 596 29.95 -21.40 20.74
CA ASN A 596 31.35 -21.81 20.66
C ASN A 596 31.49 -23.28 20.20
N PRO A 597 31.20 -23.58 18.91
CA PRO A 597 31.42 -24.91 18.35
C PRO A 597 32.84 -25.42 18.61
N LYS A 598 32.97 -26.73 18.85
CA LYS A 598 34.24 -27.38 19.17
C LYS A 598 34.89 -27.92 17.90
N ILE A 599 36.18 -28.24 17.97
CA ILE A 599 36.92 -28.80 16.82
C ILE A 599 36.30 -30.12 16.33
N GLU A 600 35.70 -30.90 17.22
CA GLU A 600 34.99 -32.13 16.88
C GLU A 600 33.83 -31.86 15.92
N ASP A 601 33.12 -30.74 16.08
CA ASP A 601 32.00 -30.34 15.23
C ASP A 601 32.49 -30.06 13.79
N TYR A 602 33.61 -29.35 13.66
CA TYR A 602 34.24 -29.11 12.35
C TYR A 602 34.76 -30.40 11.70
N ARG A 603 35.32 -31.32 12.49
CA ARG A 603 35.77 -32.63 12.00
C ARG A 603 34.61 -33.51 11.54
N GLN A 604 33.49 -33.45 12.25
CA GLN A 604 32.25 -34.13 11.85
C GLN A 604 31.78 -33.62 10.50
N VAL A 605 31.68 -32.30 10.30
CA VAL A 605 31.31 -31.70 9.01
C VAL A 605 32.27 -32.07 7.90
N LEU A 606 33.58 -32.05 8.17
CA LEU A 606 34.61 -32.42 7.22
C LEU A 606 34.42 -33.85 6.67
N SER A 607 33.94 -34.77 7.51
CA SER A 607 33.68 -36.17 7.12
C SER A 607 32.55 -36.31 6.09
N TYR A 608 31.68 -35.30 5.97
CA TYR A 608 30.54 -35.31 5.04
C TYR A 608 30.90 -34.84 3.64
N LEU A 609 31.98 -34.07 3.50
CA LEU A 609 32.38 -33.41 2.26
C LEU A 609 33.04 -34.40 1.28
N SER A 610 32.23 -35.17 0.56
CA SER A 610 32.69 -36.07 -0.49
C SER A 610 31.61 -36.32 -1.54
N GLY A 611 32.00 -36.78 -2.74
CA GLY A 611 31.06 -37.09 -3.81
C GLY A 611 30.14 -35.91 -4.16
N PRO A 612 28.81 -36.06 -4.12
CA PRO A 612 27.86 -35.00 -4.52
C PRO A 612 27.80 -33.81 -3.56
N TYR A 613 28.38 -33.95 -2.35
CA TYR A 613 28.44 -32.89 -1.33
C TYR A 613 29.61 -31.92 -1.54
N GLY A 614 30.55 -32.27 -2.43
CA GLY A 614 31.65 -31.40 -2.82
C GLY A 614 32.58 -31.00 -1.68
N ASN A 615 33.08 -29.77 -1.75
CA ASN A 615 34.13 -29.23 -0.90
C ASN A 615 33.66 -28.06 -0.02
N ILE A 616 32.35 -27.83 0.10
CA ILE A 616 31.78 -26.77 0.94
C ILE A 616 30.57 -27.25 1.74
N ALA A 617 30.54 -26.92 3.03
CA ALA A 617 29.40 -27.15 3.92
C ALA A 617 29.25 -26.01 4.91
N PHE A 618 28.09 -25.96 5.56
CA PHE A 618 27.72 -24.93 6.52
C PHE A 618 27.54 -25.54 7.91
N LEU A 619 28.07 -24.88 8.92
CA LEU A 619 27.86 -25.20 10.33
C LEU A 619 26.99 -24.10 10.95
N VAL A 620 25.75 -24.44 11.30
CA VAL A 620 24.77 -23.53 11.91
C VAL A 620 24.85 -23.66 13.43
N CYS A 621 25.07 -22.56 14.15
CA CYS A 621 25.23 -22.56 15.61
C CYS A 621 24.54 -21.38 16.30
N ARG A 622 24.57 -21.34 17.65
CA ARG A 622 23.96 -20.27 18.46
C ARG A 622 24.84 -19.04 18.65
N ASP A 623 26.05 -19.02 18.09
CA ASP A 623 26.94 -17.86 18.21
C ASP A 623 26.25 -16.57 17.77
N TRP A 624 26.52 -15.47 18.47
CA TRP A 624 26.02 -14.17 18.05
C TRP A 624 26.80 -13.62 16.84
N ALA A 625 28.12 -13.80 16.86
CA ALA A 625 29.02 -13.30 15.81
C ALA A 625 29.24 -14.37 14.74
N ILE A 626 29.19 -13.95 13.47
CA ILE A 626 29.52 -14.82 12.34
C ILE A 626 31.03 -14.89 12.06
N ASN A 627 31.78 -13.90 12.54
CA ASN A 627 33.24 -13.88 12.40
C ASN A 627 33.88 -14.96 13.25
N LEU A 628 34.97 -15.52 12.73
CA LEU A 628 35.73 -16.55 13.42
C LEU A 628 36.62 -15.92 14.50
N GLU A 629 36.73 -16.58 15.65
CA GLU A 629 37.69 -16.18 16.66
C GLU A 629 39.13 -16.37 16.14
N LYS A 630 39.92 -15.28 16.14
CA LYS A 630 41.26 -15.22 15.52
C LYS A 630 42.22 -16.30 16.02
N ASP A 631 42.13 -16.67 17.30
CA ASP A 631 43.11 -17.52 17.98
C ASP A 631 42.62 -18.97 18.22
N LYS A 632 41.43 -19.34 17.72
CA LYS A 632 40.87 -20.70 17.86
C LYS A 632 40.25 -21.22 16.57
N GLU A 633 38.99 -20.86 16.30
CA GLU A 633 38.23 -21.38 15.16
C GLU A 633 38.91 -21.09 13.82
N LEU A 634 39.50 -19.90 13.69
CA LEU A 634 40.23 -19.52 12.49
C LEU A 634 41.43 -20.45 12.22
N ALA A 635 42.13 -20.88 13.27
CA ALA A 635 43.26 -21.81 13.14
C ALA A 635 42.78 -23.18 12.66
N TRP A 636 41.66 -23.69 13.20
CA TRP A 636 41.08 -24.96 12.80
C TRP A 636 40.63 -24.94 11.33
N ILE A 637 39.87 -23.91 10.94
CA ILE A 637 39.35 -23.78 9.57
C ILE A 637 40.49 -23.57 8.56
N ARG A 638 41.55 -22.85 8.93
CA ARG A 638 42.76 -22.72 8.10
C ARG A 638 43.48 -24.05 7.92
N SER A 639 43.64 -24.85 8.98
CA SER A 639 44.23 -26.19 8.88
C SER A 639 43.39 -27.06 7.93
N ILE A 640 42.07 -27.13 8.15
CA ILE A 640 41.16 -27.92 7.31
C ILE A 640 41.27 -27.52 5.83
N TYR A 641 41.32 -26.21 5.55
CA TYR A 641 41.48 -25.72 4.18
C TYR A 641 42.85 -26.03 3.58
N GLN A 642 43.93 -25.89 4.36
CA GLN A 642 45.29 -26.20 3.89
C GLN A 642 45.46 -27.69 3.61
N ASP A 643 44.98 -28.54 4.51
CA ASP A 643 45.17 -29.99 4.49
C ASP A 643 44.23 -30.70 3.50
N HIS A 644 42.98 -30.23 3.39
CA HIS A 644 41.94 -30.93 2.62
C HIS A 644 41.34 -30.12 1.46
N LYS A 645 41.67 -28.83 1.32
CA LYS A 645 41.05 -27.92 0.33
C LYS A 645 39.52 -27.87 0.43
N LYS A 646 39.01 -28.02 1.64
CA LYS A 646 37.58 -27.99 1.97
C LYS A 646 37.25 -26.77 2.81
N VAL A 647 36.07 -26.20 2.59
CA VAL A 647 35.61 -24.98 3.24
C VAL A 647 34.40 -25.31 4.12
N ILE A 648 34.50 -24.96 5.40
CA ILE A 648 33.38 -25.07 6.35
C ILE A 648 33.03 -23.66 6.80
N VAL A 649 31.85 -23.19 6.40
CA VAL A 649 31.39 -21.82 6.68
C VAL A 649 30.52 -21.84 7.93
N LYS A 650 30.87 -21.03 8.93
CA LYS A 650 30.08 -20.88 10.15
C LYS A 650 28.93 -19.92 9.87
N LEU A 651 27.71 -20.36 10.18
CA LEU A 651 26.50 -19.55 10.16
C LEU A 651 25.96 -19.43 11.59
N SER A 652 25.62 -18.22 12.01
CA SER A 652 24.86 -18.05 13.26
C SER A 652 23.36 -18.16 13.02
N ALA A 653 22.61 -18.62 14.01
CA ALA A 653 21.15 -18.53 14.01
C ALA A 653 20.69 -17.06 13.82
N LYS A 654 21.44 -16.11 14.39
CA LYS A 654 21.24 -14.68 14.19
C LYS A 654 21.35 -14.28 12.71
N PHE A 655 22.32 -14.81 11.97
CA PHE A 655 22.50 -14.50 10.55
C PHE A 655 21.28 -14.90 9.72
N LEU A 656 20.71 -16.09 9.97
CA LEU A 656 19.47 -16.53 9.33
C LEU A 656 18.28 -15.63 9.74
N ALA A 657 18.20 -15.25 11.02
CA ALA A 657 17.19 -14.31 11.51
C ALA A 657 17.31 -12.92 10.87
N ASP A 658 18.52 -12.42 10.65
CA ASP A 658 18.78 -11.14 10.00
C ASP A 658 18.40 -11.17 8.50
N ILE A 659 18.62 -12.30 7.81
CA ILE A 659 18.10 -12.52 6.45
C ILE A 659 16.57 -12.49 6.47
N MET A 660 15.92 -13.30 7.32
CA MET A 660 14.45 -13.30 7.46
C MET A 660 13.90 -11.91 7.79
N SER A 661 14.60 -11.13 8.62
CA SER A 661 14.21 -9.74 8.93
C SER A 661 14.28 -8.82 7.71
N LYS A 662 15.23 -9.04 6.78
CA LYS A 662 15.31 -8.28 5.51
C LYS A 662 14.21 -8.72 4.55
N LEU A 663 13.87 -10.01 4.52
CA LEU A 663 12.80 -10.60 3.69
C LEU A 663 11.39 -10.13 4.05
N ARG A 664 11.23 -9.43 5.19
CA ARG A 664 10.02 -8.65 5.48
C ARG A 664 9.69 -7.63 4.40
N ASN A 665 10.71 -7.08 3.76
CA ASN A 665 10.54 -6.27 2.54
C ASN A 665 10.59 -7.20 1.31
N PRO A 666 9.50 -7.32 0.52
CA PRO A 666 9.44 -8.19 -0.66
C PRO A 666 10.54 -7.90 -1.70
N GLN A 667 11.00 -6.65 -1.77
CA GLN A 667 12.05 -6.25 -2.72
C GLN A 667 13.42 -6.85 -2.38
N LYS A 668 13.66 -7.28 -1.13
CA LYS A 668 14.96 -7.81 -0.66
C LYS A 668 15.09 -9.34 -0.82
N HIS A 669 14.42 -9.91 -1.81
CA HIS A 669 14.40 -11.33 -2.16
C HIS A 669 15.79 -11.96 -2.38
N ASP A 670 16.82 -11.18 -2.71
CA ASP A 670 18.22 -11.61 -2.94
C ASP A 670 19.13 -11.49 -1.69
N SER A 671 18.58 -11.02 -0.57
CA SER A 671 19.37 -10.70 0.63
C SER A 671 20.17 -11.88 1.20
N GLY A 672 19.67 -13.11 1.08
CA GLY A 672 20.39 -14.33 1.48
C GLY A 672 21.63 -14.60 0.63
N ASP A 673 21.51 -14.45 -0.69
CA ASP A 673 22.60 -14.68 -1.64
C ASP A 673 23.70 -13.63 -1.48
N ILE A 674 23.31 -12.35 -1.30
CA ILE A 674 24.25 -11.26 -1.01
C ILE A 674 25.00 -11.54 0.29
N ALA A 675 24.29 -11.95 1.34
CA ALA A 675 24.88 -12.21 2.65
C ALA A 675 25.87 -13.38 2.61
N LEU A 676 25.50 -14.49 1.96
CA LEU A 676 26.38 -15.65 1.81
C LEU A 676 27.59 -15.35 0.90
N SER A 677 27.39 -14.58 -0.19
CA SER A 677 28.50 -14.19 -1.08
C SER A 677 29.52 -13.33 -0.34
N SER A 678 29.06 -12.34 0.43
CA SER A 678 29.95 -11.49 1.25
C SER A 678 30.70 -12.29 2.30
N LEU A 679 30.04 -13.30 2.90
CA LEU A 679 30.66 -14.17 3.89
C LEU A 679 31.73 -15.06 3.26
N LEU A 680 31.43 -15.68 2.12
CA LEU A 680 32.39 -16.55 1.42
C LEU A 680 33.61 -15.76 0.92
N ASP A 681 33.41 -14.53 0.44
CA ASP A 681 34.52 -13.62 0.06
C ASP A 681 35.42 -13.28 1.26
N THR A 682 34.83 -13.14 2.45
CA THR A 682 35.60 -12.93 3.70
C THR A 682 36.48 -14.15 3.99
N TYR A 683 35.93 -15.36 3.83
CA TYR A 683 36.69 -16.59 4.00
C TYR A 683 37.86 -16.68 3.02
N GLU A 684 37.62 -16.45 1.72
CA GLU A 684 38.67 -16.55 0.70
C GLU A 684 39.74 -15.46 0.84
N ARG A 685 39.33 -14.19 1.00
CA ARG A 685 40.27 -13.05 0.97
C ARG A 685 41.00 -12.85 2.29
N LEU A 686 40.29 -12.98 3.41
CA LEU A 686 40.83 -12.62 4.73
C LEU A 686 41.29 -13.85 5.50
N TYR A 687 40.51 -14.94 5.48
CA TYR A 687 40.85 -16.13 6.26
C TYR A 687 41.86 -17.03 5.53
N PHE A 688 41.69 -17.26 4.23
CA PHE A 688 42.58 -18.12 3.45
C PHE A 688 43.70 -17.35 2.71
N GLY A 689 43.49 -16.06 2.41
CA GLY A 689 44.40 -15.22 1.62
C GLY A 689 45.73 -14.80 2.26
N GLN A 690 46.16 -15.39 3.39
CA GLN A 690 47.46 -15.08 4.02
C GLN A 690 48.36 -16.31 4.18
N GLN A 691 49.35 -16.42 3.29
CA GLN A 691 50.68 -17.00 3.60
C GLN A 691 51.78 -16.24 2.85
N SER A 692 52.56 -15.43 3.57
CA SER A 692 54.03 -15.41 3.44
C SER A 692 54.62 -14.71 4.68
N GLY A 693 55.30 -15.50 5.50
CA GLY A 693 56.04 -14.99 6.64
C GLY A 693 57.21 -14.12 6.19
N LYS A 694 57.34 -12.92 6.75
CA LYS A 694 58.65 -12.27 6.81
C LYS A 694 59.46 -12.98 7.90
N ALA A 695 60.48 -13.71 7.47
CA ALA A 695 61.55 -14.16 8.33
C ALA A 695 62.04 -12.98 9.20
N LYS A 696 62.12 -13.19 10.51
CA LYS A 696 62.77 -12.26 11.45
C LYS A 696 64.24 -12.12 11.03
N GLN A 697 64.58 -11.05 10.32
CA GLN A 697 65.98 -10.65 10.15
C GLN A 697 66.52 -10.16 11.50
N HIS A 698 67.52 -10.87 11.99
CA HIS A 698 68.39 -10.46 13.09
C HIS A 698 69.01 -9.09 12.76
N LYS A 699 68.78 -8.07 13.60
CA LYS A 699 69.55 -6.81 13.58
C LYS A 699 70.90 -7.05 14.28
N PRO A 700 72.04 -6.63 13.70
CA PRO A 700 73.32 -6.62 14.42
C PRO A 700 73.36 -5.42 15.39
N ARG A 701 73.90 -5.65 16.59
CA ARG A 701 74.19 -4.62 17.59
C ARG A 701 75.29 -3.69 17.08
N ILE A 702 74.98 -2.40 16.94
CA ILE A 702 75.99 -1.36 16.79
C ILE A 702 76.35 -0.87 18.21
N ASN A 703 77.61 -1.13 18.59
CA ASN A 703 78.28 -0.52 19.73
C ASN A 703 78.63 0.93 19.35
N ASN A 704 78.10 1.92 20.08
CA ASN A 704 78.73 3.23 20.14
C ASN A 704 79.35 3.41 21.53
N ARG A 705 80.69 3.26 21.56
CA ARG A 705 81.57 3.88 22.56
C ARG A 705 82.22 5.08 21.87
N LYS A 706 82.15 6.21 22.57
CA LYS A 706 82.76 7.53 22.34
C LYS A 706 82.09 8.42 21.30
#